data_AF-A0A9D5YKV2-F1
#
_entry.id   AF-A0A9D5YKV2-F1
#
_cell.length_a   1.000
_cell.length_b   1.000
_cell.length_c   1.000
_cell.angle_alpha   90.00
_cell.angle_beta   90.00
_cell.angle_gamma   90.00
#
_symmetry.space_group_name_H-M   'P 1'
#
loop_
_entity.id
_entity.type
_entity.pdbx_description
1 polymer ?
#
loop_
_entity_poly.entity_id
_entity_poly.type
_entity_poly.pdbx_seq_one_letter_code
_entity_poly.pdbx_strand_id
1 'polypeptide(L)'
;MKTKRCKKLIAMLLCMAMLLSMFPLTQVSAYSETDIVYPVEGGNIYFDKATGTITDCDDTVTSADIPAEIDGVAVTDIGNSAFYGCDSLTSVTIPDSVTRIGNDAFSDCSSLTSVTISDSVTTIGMQAFSFCSSLTSVMIPDSVTIFGQGAFQNCYSLTSITIPNSVTKISDRCFHSCSNLTNITIPDSVTNIGKSSFSYCYDLTDVTIPNSVISIESTAFLSCTGLTSVTFPNGVMRIGDQAFSDCSSLASVTISESVAFIGDNAFSFCDSLAGFLVDEANQYYSSDASGVLFNKEKTELIKCPVTYSGAYTIPNSVTSIGDSAFYSCSHLTSVTIPDGVTSIGSSAFANCTSLTNVTLPDSVISMNGRVFSNTAYYNEESNWENDVLYIGKYLIEAKETIADGYTIRSNTLIISDYAFSSCVNLTSIIIPDSVKSIGDGAFWSCSALSNITLPDNVTSIGDGAFRSTAYYNEESNWEIDVLYIGRHLIEARNSVTGDYTVRSNTLTIADRAFSDSEKLTSVTIADGVTCIGDSVFTHCYSLKSVNIPESVKSIGESAFYWCRSLTSITIPKNVTSIGEKAFYNCGSLNEIWVDEANQYYSSDANGVLFNKEKTKLIQCPENYYGKCELPDGANIYSSSYEIPDGVIIIGDSAFANCFDLRYLIIPETVSIIGESAFSKTGSNSLEIYYSGSEEAWHEIAVGFDNVALTDSLINKLIHFNYSKSEEEPTEPSEEPTEPSEEPSEPSEEPSEPSEEPSEPSEETTEPSEEPSEPSEESTEPSEAPSYPSEEPSEPSEEPSEPTDQPNEPETPTENPFTDVKESDYFATPVLWAVGKNITNGMSATSFAPNAPCTRGQIVTFLWRACGSPEPTSTKNNFKDVKAGEYYYKAVLWAVENGITTGLSATSFGPNATCTRGQVATFLWRSQGEPAPASTNNPFSDVKTSDYYFKAVLWAVENDVTQGVGGGKFAPNASCTRGQIVTFLYRAIA
;
A
#
# COMPACT_ATOMS: atom_id res chain seq x y z
N MET A 1 60.80 6.35 23.04
CA MET A 1 60.69 5.48 21.84
C MET A 1 59.20 5.25 21.63
N LYS A 2 58.51 5.95 20.73
CA LYS A 2 58.61 5.92 19.26
C LYS A 2 58.49 4.49 18.71
N THR A 3 57.44 4.27 17.92
CA THR A 3 57.30 3.22 16.88
C THR A 3 57.24 1.76 17.36
N LYS A 4 56.47 0.85 16.73
CA LYS A 4 55.87 0.89 15.38
C LYS A 4 54.73 -0.13 15.27
N ARG A 5 53.65 0.25 14.58
CA ARG A 5 52.80 -0.55 13.66
C ARG A 5 52.23 -1.89 14.19
N CYS A 6 50.91 -2.07 14.20
CA CYS A 6 50.05 -2.21 13.01
C CYS A 6 50.50 -3.39 12.10
N LYS A 7 49.54 -4.22 11.67
CA LYS A 7 49.69 -5.55 11.04
C LYS A 7 49.97 -6.72 12.02
N LYS A 8 48.95 -7.12 12.80
CA LYS A 8 48.77 -8.53 13.21
C LYS A 8 47.34 -8.96 13.61
N LEU A 9 46.37 -8.05 13.78
CA LEU A 9 44.95 -8.43 13.99
C LEU A 9 44.39 -9.31 12.86
N ILE A 10 44.73 -8.99 11.60
CA ILE A 10 44.24 -9.73 10.42
C ILE A 10 44.87 -11.14 10.29
N ALA A 11 45.95 -11.43 11.03
CA ALA A 11 46.53 -12.78 11.13
C ALA A 11 46.13 -13.52 12.42
N MET A 12 45.43 -12.87 13.36
CA MET A 12 44.86 -13.52 14.54
C MET A 12 43.46 -14.07 14.27
N LEU A 13 42.64 -13.37 13.47
CA LEU A 13 41.29 -13.80 13.10
C LEU A 13 41.26 -15.11 12.28
N LEU A 14 42.28 -15.37 11.46
CA LEU A 14 42.41 -16.64 10.70
C LEU A 14 43.16 -17.76 11.45
N CYS A 15 43.75 -17.48 12.62
CA CYS A 15 44.40 -18.51 13.45
C CYS A 15 43.57 -18.89 14.70
N MET A 16 42.67 -18.04 15.19
CA MET A 16 41.77 -18.41 16.30
C MET A 16 40.74 -19.47 15.89
N ALA A 17 40.29 -19.47 14.64
CA ALA A 17 39.40 -20.52 14.10
C ALA A 17 40.05 -21.91 13.99
N MET A 18 41.40 -22.00 13.99
CA MET A 18 42.14 -23.29 13.93
C MET A 18 42.78 -23.69 15.26
N LEU A 19 42.56 -22.94 16.34
CA LEU A 19 43.14 -23.22 17.67
C LEU A 19 42.10 -23.38 18.79
N LEU A 20 40.81 -23.11 18.50
CA LEU A 20 39.70 -23.46 19.41
C LEU A 20 39.27 -24.94 19.30
N SER A 21 39.72 -25.67 18.28
CA SER A 21 39.46 -27.12 18.12
C SER A 21 40.41 -28.03 18.91
N MET A 22 41.06 -27.53 19.96
CA MET A 22 42.07 -28.28 20.74
C MET A 22 41.91 -28.20 22.27
N PHE A 23 40.77 -27.69 22.76
CA PHE A 23 40.33 -27.92 24.13
C PHE A 23 38.85 -28.31 24.11
N PRO A 24 38.44 -29.40 24.77
CA PRO A 24 37.03 -29.67 24.97
C PRO A 24 36.45 -28.56 25.83
N LEU A 25 35.44 -27.86 25.31
CA LEU A 25 34.56 -27.02 26.11
C LEU A 25 33.65 -27.96 26.91
N THR A 26 34.09 -28.37 28.09
CA THR A 26 33.18 -28.91 29.11
C THR A 26 32.26 -27.77 29.55
N GLN A 27 31.14 -27.61 28.87
CA GLN A 27 30.06 -26.74 29.29
C GLN A 27 29.39 -27.41 30.48
N VAL A 28 29.62 -26.85 31.68
CA VAL A 28 29.04 -27.39 32.91
C VAL A 28 27.58 -26.93 33.01
N SER A 29 26.66 -27.74 32.48
CA SER A 29 25.28 -27.83 32.96
C SER A 29 25.23 -28.60 34.29
N ALA A 30 24.11 -28.49 35.01
CA ALA A 30 24.08 -28.71 36.45
C ALA A 30 23.95 -30.19 36.88
N TYR A 31 25.04 -30.95 36.79
CA TYR A 31 25.17 -32.22 37.52
C TYR A 31 24.90 -32.03 39.02
N SER A 32 23.94 -32.77 39.57
CA SER A 32 23.75 -32.88 41.01
C SER A 32 24.58 -34.07 41.53
N GLU A 33 25.27 -33.91 42.67
CA GLU A 33 25.96 -35.04 43.34
C GLU A 33 24.99 -36.12 43.88
N THR A 34 23.70 -36.03 43.58
CA THR A 34 22.61 -36.90 44.07
C THR A 34 21.87 -37.68 42.97
N ASP A 35 22.20 -37.49 41.69
CA ASP A 35 21.56 -38.20 40.59
C ASP A 35 21.95 -39.70 40.58
N ILE A 36 20.99 -40.56 40.24
CA ILE A 36 21.23 -42.00 40.10
C ILE A 36 21.83 -42.26 38.71
N VAL A 37 23.03 -42.82 38.70
CA VAL A 37 23.69 -43.29 37.48
C VAL A 37 23.09 -44.64 37.06
N TYR A 38 22.47 -44.69 35.88
CA TYR A 38 21.85 -45.88 35.32
C TYR A 38 22.58 -46.29 34.02
N PRO A 39 23.11 -47.53 33.90
CA PRO A 39 23.89 -47.95 32.74
C PRO A 39 22.99 -48.27 31.53
N VAL A 40 23.39 -47.77 30.36
CA VAL A 40 22.77 -48.05 29.05
C VAL A 40 23.83 -48.51 28.04
N GLU A 41 23.52 -48.62 26.74
CA GLU A 41 24.52 -49.08 25.77
C GLU A 41 25.51 -47.96 25.43
N GLY A 42 26.79 -48.15 25.77
CA GLY A 42 27.89 -47.21 25.47
C GLY A 42 28.21 -46.21 26.60
N GLY A 43 27.35 -46.05 27.59
CA GLY A 43 27.54 -45.10 28.69
C GLY A 43 26.46 -45.23 29.77
N ASN A 44 26.21 -44.15 30.49
CA ASN A 44 25.17 -44.05 31.51
C ASN A 44 24.20 -42.89 31.20
N ILE A 45 22.99 -42.99 31.73
CA ILE A 45 22.05 -41.88 31.89
C ILE A 45 21.97 -41.51 33.37
N TYR A 46 21.67 -40.25 33.66
CA TYR A 46 21.58 -39.70 35.01
C TYR A 46 20.10 -39.41 35.33
N PHE A 47 19.66 -39.79 36.54
CA PHE A 47 18.26 -39.75 36.95
C PHE A 47 18.06 -39.04 38.29
N ASP A 48 17.31 -37.95 38.30
CA ASP A 48 16.87 -37.30 39.54
C ASP A 48 15.66 -38.03 40.14
N LYS A 49 15.93 -38.80 41.20
CA LYS A 49 14.91 -39.53 41.97
C LYS A 49 13.89 -38.62 42.66
N ALA A 50 14.20 -37.35 42.92
CA ALA A 50 13.27 -36.43 43.57
C ALA A 50 12.15 -35.94 42.63
N THR A 51 12.42 -35.86 41.33
CA THR A 51 11.47 -35.41 40.31
C THR A 51 10.96 -36.50 39.37
N GLY A 52 11.68 -37.62 39.22
CA GLY A 52 11.37 -38.65 38.22
C GLY A 52 11.95 -38.35 36.83
N THR A 53 12.97 -37.48 36.75
CA THR A 53 13.49 -36.92 35.49
C THR A 53 14.82 -37.56 35.09
N ILE A 54 14.98 -37.93 33.80
CA ILE A 54 16.32 -38.16 33.22
C ILE A 54 16.97 -36.79 32.98
N THR A 55 18.07 -36.50 33.66
CA THR A 55 18.68 -35.16 33.75
C THR A 55 19.84 -34.95 32.77
N ASP A 56 20.59 -36.01 32.45
CA ASP A 56 21.83 -35.95 31.66
C ASP A 56 22.20 -37.34 31.10
N CYS A 57 23.22 -37.43 30.24
CA CYS A 57 23.81 -38.70 29.77
C CYS A 57 25.32 -38.57 29.48
N ASP A 58 26.04 -39.69 29.40
CA ASP A 58 27.43 -39.67 28.90
C ASP A 58 27.46 -39.47 27.38
N ASP A 59 28.35 -38.61 26.85
CA ASP A 59 28.59 -38.40 25.40
C ASP A 59 28.85 -39.69 24.58
N THR A 60 29.18 -40.80 25.27
CA THR A 60 29.46 -42.11 24.67
C THR A 60 28.24 -43.04 24.61
N VAL A 61 27.07 -42.62 25.08
CA VAL A 61 25.83 -43.41 24.94
C VAL A 61 25.51 -43.60 23.45
N THR A 62 25.30 -44.85 23.07
CA THR A 62 25.02 -45.28 21.69
C THR A 62 23.58 -45.74 21.49
N SER A 63 22.94 -46.24 22.55
CA SER A 63 21.51 -46.52 22.60
C SER A 63 20.97 -46.37 24.03
N ALA A 64 19.80 -45.76 24.17
CA ALA A 64 19.13 -45.51 25.44
C ALA A 64 17.73 -46.16 25.49
N ASP A 65 17.68 -47.42 25.92
CA ASP A 65 16.43 -48.07 26.35
C ASP A 65 16.12 -47.61 27.79
N ILE A 66 15.31 -46.56 27.93
CA ILE A 66 15.00 -45.97 29.24
C ILE A 66 13.91 -46.82 29.92
N PRO A 67 14.16 -47.35 31.14
CA PRO A 67 13.17 -48.15 31.85
C PRO A 67 12.04 -47.27 32.43
N ALA A 68 10.84 -47.84 32.57
CA ALA A 68 9.71 -47.12 33.18
C ALA A 68 9.92 -46.77 34.67
N GLU A 69 10.89 -47.40 35.34
CA GLU A 69 11.19 -47.23 36.77
C GLU A 69 12.69 -47.37 37.03
N ILE A 70 13.27 -46.45 37.81
CA ILE A 70 14.64 -46.48 38.31
C ILE A 70 14.61 -46.39 39.84
N ASP A 71 15.22 -47.37 40.52
CA ASP A 71 15.33 -47.47 41.99
C ASP A 71 14.00 -47.25 42.76
N GLY A 72 12.90 -47.84 42.28
CA GLY A 72 11.59 -47.75 42.91
C GLY A 72 10.77 -46.50 42.55
N VAL A 73 11.23 -45.67 41.62
CA VAL A 73 10.57 -44.42 41.21
C VAL A 73 10.37 -44.41 39.70
N ALA A 74 9.16 -44.04 39.27
CA ALA A 74 8.82 -43.97 37.86
C ALA A 74 9.63 -42.89 37.13
N VAL A 75 10.02 -43.16 35.88
CA VAL A 75 10.63 -42.15 35.00
C VAL A 75 9.51 -41.39 34.30
N THR A 76 9.20 -40.18 34.75
CA THR A 76 8.05 -39.39 34.30
C THR A 76 8.39 -38.36 33.23
N ASP A 77 9.67 -38.00 33.10
CA ASP A 77 10.12 -36.87 32.30
C ASP A 77 11.51 -37.14 31.69
N ILE A 78 11.70 -36.71 30.44
CA ILE A 78 13.05 -36.44 29.90
C ILE A 78 13.33 -34.96 30.14
N GLY A 79 14.40 -34.66 30.87
CA GLY A 79 14.77 -33.31 31.26
C GLY A 79 15.18 -32.42 30.10
N ASN A 80 15.27 -31.11 30.38
CA ASN A 80 15.82 -30.18 29.40
C ASN A 80 17.29 -30.52 29.14
N SER A 81 17.70 -30.57 27.87
CA SER A 81 19.06 -30.88 27.44
C SER A 81 19.62 -32.26 27.88
N ALA A 82 18.78 -33.21 28.32
CA ALA A 82 19.24 -34.46 28.96
C ALA A 82 20.09 -35.40 28.08
N PHE A 83 20.04 -35.25 26.76
CA PHE A 83 20.90 -35.92 25.77
C PHE A 83 21.51 -34.91 24.79
N TYR A 84 21.60 -33.62 25.17
CA TYR A 84 22.08 -32.56 24.29
C TYR A 84 23.49 -32.86 23.76
N GLY A 85 23.67 -32.83 22.44
CA GLY A 85 24.95 -33.06 21.78
C GLY A 85 25.48 -34.50 21.89
N CYS A 86 24.65 -35.48 22.23
CA CYS A 86 25.05 -36.89 22.31
C CYS A 86 25.24 -37.49 20.90
N ASP A 87 26.31 -37.07 20.21
CA ASP A 87 26.66 -37.44 18.83
C ASP A 87 26.81 -38.96 18.61
N SER A 88 27.03 -39.74 19.68
CA SER A 88 27.14 -41.20 19.63
C SER A 88 25.78 -41.91 19.57
N LEU A 89 24.69 -41.24 19.96
CA LEU A 89 23.36 -41.81 20.18
C LEU A 89 22.69 -42.16 18.85
N THR A 90 22.34 -43.43 18.65
CA THR A 90 21.72 -43.93 17.42
C THR A 90 20.24 -44.29 17.55
N SER A 91 19.80 -44.65 18.77
CA SER A 91 18.41 -44.99 19.08
C SER A 91 18.02 -44.69 20.53
N VAL A 92 16.75 -44.32 20.74
CA VAL A 92 16.15 -44.08 22.07
C VAL A 92 14.78 -44.75 22.16
N THR A 93 14.48 -45.40 23.29
CA THR A 93 13.15 -45.88 23.64
C THR A 93 12.65 -45.16 24.89
N ILE A 94 11.54 -44.41 24.75
CA ILE A 94 10.90 -43.64 25.81
C ILE A 94 9.69 -44.44 26.35
N PRO A 95 9.65 -44.80 27.65
CA PRO A 95 8.64 -45.72 28.20
C PRO A 95 7.30 -45.04 28.57
N ASP A 96 6.27 -45.87 28.73
CA ASP A 96 4.88 -45.53 29.10
C ASP A 96 4.68 -44.73 30.40
N SER A 97 5.72 -44.57 31.20
CA SER A 97 5.72 -43.70 32.38
C SER A 97 6.01 -42.23 32.05
N VAL A 98 6.66 -41.94 30.92
CA VAL A 98 7.10 -40.59 30.54
C VAL A 98 5.94 -39.81 29.94
N THR A 99 5.74 -38.58 30.42
CA THR A 99 4.65 -37.68 29.98
C THR A 99 5.15 -36.44 29.24
N ARG A 100 6.42 -36.06 29.42
CA ARG A 100 7.02 -34.87 28.80
C ARG A 100 8.45 -35.14 28.34
N ILE A 101 8.77 -34.62 27.15
CA ILE A 101 10.13 -34.44 26.65
C ILE A 101 10.49 -32.97 26.78
N GLY A 102 11.58 -32.66 27.49
CA GLY A 102 12.04 -31.31 27.78
C GLY A 102 12.52 -30.51 26.56
N ASN A 103 12.85 -29.25 26.81
CA ASN A 103 13.47 -28.39 25.80
C ASN A 103 14.89 -28.88 25.47
N ASP A 104 15.26 -28.83 24.20
CA ASP A 104 16.58 -29.21 23.69
C ASP A 104 17.02 -30.65 24.07
N ALA A 105 16.07 -31.50 24.51
CA ALA A 105 16.33 -32.77 25.19
C ALA A 105 17.21 -33.75 24.41
N PHE A 106 17.06 -33.81 23.09
CA PHE A 106 17.89 -34.56 22.15
C PHE A 106 18.47 -33.65 21.06
N SER A 107 18.57 -32.32 21.32
CA SER A 107 19.17 -31.41 20.32
C SER A 107 20.61 -31.82 20.04
N ASP A 108 21.04 -31.67 18.79
CA ASP A 108 22.38 -32.02 18.30
C ASP A 108 22.78 -33.50 18.51
N CYS A 109 21.82 -34.41 18.72
CA CYS A 109 22.04 -35.86 18.61
C CYS A 109 22.22 -36.27 17.13
N SER A 110 23.34 -35.89 16.51
CA SER A 110 23.48 -35.91 15.04
C SER A 110 23.36 -37.31 14.42
N SER A 111 23.74 -38.37 15.14
CA SER A 111 23.65 -39.78 14.72
C SER A 111 22.31 -40.46 15.02
N LEU A 112 21.34 -39.78 15.64
CA LEU A 112 20.09 -40.38 16.09
C LEU A 112 19.23 -40.77 14.88
N THR A 113 19.02 -42.07 14.65
CA THR A 113 18.31 -42.58 13.46
C THR A 113 16.84 -42.93 13.71
N SER A 114 16.50 -43.27 14.96
CA SER A 114 15.15 -43.71 15.36
C SER A 114 14.84 -43.36 16.81
N VAL A 115 13.63 -42.86 17.07
CA VAL A 115 13.11 -42.62 18.42
C VAL A 115 11.77 -43.31 18.56
N THR A 116 11.60 -44.11 19.61
CA THR A 116 10.31 -44.66 20.01
C THR A 116 9.73 -43.79 21.11
N ILE A 117 8.67 -43.02 20.79
CA ILE A 117 7.94 -42.19 21.74
C ILE A 117 6.67 -42.93 22.16
N SER A 118 6.46 -43.10 23.46
CA SER A 118 5.27 -43.75 24.02
C SER A 118 3.99 -42.89 23.92
N ASP A 119 2.84 -43.57 23.77
CA ASP A 119 1.46 -43.03 23.84
C ASP A 119 1.15 -42.22 25.12
N SER A 120 2.01 -42.25 26.14
CA SER A 120 1.89 -41.44 27.36
C SER A 120 2.41 -40.00 27.23
N VAL A 121 3.20 -39.68 26.19
CA VAL A 121 3.86 -38.37 26.04
C VAL A 121 2.88 -37.33 25.50
N THR A 122 2.59 -36.30 26.29
CA THR A 122 1.65 -35.21 25.90
C THR A 122 2.34 -33.97 25.35
N THR A 123 3.65 -33.83 25.57
CA THR A 123 4.39 -32.59 25.26
C THR A 123 5.79 -32.89 24.76
N ILE A 124 6.15 -32.30 23.62
CA ILE A 124 7.51 -32.28 23.07
C ILE A 124 8.02 -30.84 23.16
N GLY A 125 9.11 -30.62 23.90
CA GLY A 125 9.65 -29.30 24.19
C GLY A 125 10.20 -28.51 23.00
N MET A 126 10.57 -27.26 23.25
CA MET A 126 11.25 -26.39 22.29
C MET A 126 12.55 -27.06 21.82
N GLN A 127 12.80 -27.13 20.51
CA GLN A 127 14.01 -27.72 19.92
C GLN A 127 14.33 -29.16 20.37
N ALA A 128 13.35 -29.92 20.87
CA ALA A 128 13.60 -31.21 21.54
C ALA A 128 14.37 -32.24 20.69
N PHE A 129 14.22 -32.22 19.36
CA PHE A 129 14.98 -33.04 18.40
C PHE A 129 15.68 -32.18 17.33
N SER A 130 16.01 -30.92 17.66
CA SER A 130 16.71 -30.02 16.74
C SER A 130 18.07 -30.60 16.33
N PHE A 131 18.49 -30.42 15.08
CA PHE A 131 19.74 -30.95 14.53
C PHE A 131 19.94 -32.48 14.66
N CYS A 132 18.88 -33.28 14.87
CA CYS A 132 18.90 -34.74 14.76
C CYS A 132 19.08 -35.18 13.29
N SER A 133 20.24 -34.90 12.71
CA SER A 133 20.47 -34.88 11.27
C SER A 133 20.27 -36.22 10.56
N SER A 134 20.42 -37.33 11.29
CA SER A 134 20.26 -38.70 10.80
C SER A 134 18.85 -39.29 11.03
N LEU A 135 17.93 -38.55 11.65
CA LEU A 135 16.60 -39.05 12.01
C LEU A 135 15.74 -39.22 10.76
N THR A 136 15.47 -40.46 10.37
CA THR A 136 14.80 -40.76 9.08
C THR A 136 13.28 -40.71 9.14
N SER A 137 12.73 -41.03 10.32
CA SER A 137 11.30 -41.07 10.63
C SER A 137 11.10 -41.04 12.14
N VAL A 138 10.03 -40.38 12.60
CA VAL A 138 9.59 -40.42 14.00
C VAL A 138 8.07 -40.64 14.04
N MET A 139 7.62 -41.49 14.95
CA MET A 139 6.19 -41.68 15.22
C MET A 139 5.81 -40.77 16.39
N ILE A 140 4.95 -39.79 16.15
CA ILE A 140 4.39 -38.92 17.18
C ILE A 140 3.08 -39.55 17.66
N PRO A 141 2.89 -39.82 18.96
CA PRO A 141 1.68 -40.44 19.46
C PRO A 141 0.49 -39.45 19.51
N ASP A 142 -0.73 -39.98 19.40
CA ASP A 142 -2.00 -39.24 19.40
C ASP A 142 -2.31 -38.46 20.70
N SER A 143 -1.47 -38.62 21.73
CA SER A 143 -1.55 -37.88 22.99
C SER A 143 -0.77 -36.57 22.99
N VAL A 144 0.15 -36.35 22.03
CA VAL A 144 0.93 -35.11 21.91
C VAL A 144 0.01 -33.98 21.45
N THR A 145 -0.25 -33.00 22.32
CA THR A 145 -1.06 -31.82 21.99
C THR A 145 -0.22 -30.60 21.63
N ILE A 146 1.06 -30.59 22.01
CA ILE A 146 1.96 -29.43 21.89
C ILE A 146 3.31 -29.86 21.32
N PHE A 147 3.69 -29.23 20.19
CA PHE A 147 5.09 -29.13 19.75
C PHE A 147 5.67 -27.79 20.20
N GLY A 148 6.84 -27.81 20.83
CA GLY A 148 7.64 -26.62 21.02
C GLY A 148 8.14 -26.03 19.68
N GLN A 149 8.46 -24.75 19.71
CA GLN A 149 9.15 -24.08 18.60
C GLN A 149 10.42 -24.86 18.19
N GLY A 150 10.62 -25.07 16.89
CA GLY A 150 11.80 -25.75 16.36
C GLY A 150 11.92 -27.25 16.71
N ALA A 151 10.87 -27.92 17.19
CA ALA A 151 10.95 -29.28 17.75
C ALA A 151 11.72 -30.31 16.87
N PHE A 152 11.59 -30.25 15.54
CA PHE A 152 12.30 -31.10 14.57
C PHE A 152 13.13 -30.27 13.56
N GLN A 153 13.55 -29.06 13.94
CA GLN A 153 14.38 -28.21 13.10
C GLN A 153 15.69 -28.91 12.70
N ASN A 154 16.13 -28.75 11.45
CA ASN A 154 17.37 -29.31 10.90
C ASN A 154 17.47 -30.86 10.97
N CYS A 155 16.34 -31.57 11.02
CA CYS A 155 16.28 -33.03 10.83
C CYS A 155 16.43 -33.38 9.33
N TYR A 156 17.61 -33.12 8.76
CA TYR A 156 17.84 -33.19 7.30
C TYR A 156 17.44 -34.54 6.66
N SER A 157 17.61 -35.66 7.36
CA SER A 157 17.25 -36.99 6.85
C SER A 157 15.77 -37.38 7.00
N LEU A 158 14.94 -36.54 7.62
CA LEU A 158 13.53 -36.87 7.92
C LEU A 158 12.71 -36.91 6.63
N THR A 159 12.28 -38.10 6.22
CA THR A 159 11.59 -38.30 4.93
C THR A 159 10.07 -38.19 4.99
N SER A 160 9.50 -38.44 6.18
CA SER A 160 8.07 -38.39 6.48
C SER A 160 7.84 -38.22 7.98
N ILE A 161 6.81 -37.48 8.36
CA ILE A 161 6.28 -37.43 9.73
C ILE A 161 4.75 -37.36 9.69
N THR A 162 4.09 -38.03 10.64
CA THR A 162 2.65 -37.90 10.86
C THR A 162 2.40 -36.92 11.99
N ILE A 163 1.66 -35.85 11.74
CA ILE A 163 1.14 -34.94 12.77
C ILE A 163 -0.17 -35.54 13.31
N PRO A 164 -0.32 -35.77 14.62
CA PRO A 164 -1.54 -36.34 15.18
C PRO A 164 -2.69 -35.32 15.26
N ASN A 165 -3.94 -35.81 15.21
CA ASN A 165 -5.17 -35.00 15.26
C ASN A 165 -5.40 -34.27 16.61
N SER A 166 -4.53 -34.48 17.59
CA SER A 166 -4.48 -33.78 18.87
C SER A 166 -3.79 -32.40 18.78
N VAL A 167 -3.08 -32.13 17.68
CA VAL A 167 -2.30 -30.90 17.48
C VAL A 167 -3.17 -29.84 16.82
N THR A 168 -3.33 -28.70 17.48
CA THR A 168 -4.09 -27.56 16.96
C THR A 168 -3.24 -26.50 16.25
N LYS A 169 -1.92 -26.52 16.44
CA LYS A 169 -1.01 -25.55 15.82
C LYS A 169 0.32 -26.20 15.44
N ILE A 170 0.80 -25.92 14.23
CA ILE A 170 2.18 -26.19 13.85
C ILE A 170 3.02 -25.00 14.32
N SER A 171 3.89 -25.23 15.31
CA SER A 171 4.70 -24.17 15.91
C SER A 171 5.77 -23.62 14.97
N ASP A 172 6.23 -22.41 15.27
CA ASP A 172 7.32 -21.75 14.54
C ASP A 172 8.54 -22.67 14.37
N ARG A 173 9.12 -22.69 13.17
CA ARG A 173 10.28 -23.50 12.77
C ARG A 173 10.16 -25.01 12.99
N CYS A 174 8.97 -25.57 13.28
CA CYS A 174 8.82 -26.96 13.74
C CYS A 174 9.55 -28.00 12.86
N PHE A 175 9.49 -27.85 11.53
CA PHE A 175 10.14 -28.69 10.52
C PHE A 175 11.13 -27.91 9.64
N HIS A 176 11.64 -26.77 10.14
CA HIS A 176 12.56 -25.90 9.41
C HIS A 176 13.80 -26.67 8.95
N SER A 177 14.13 -26.59 7.66
CA SER A 177 15.22 -27.31 7.00
C SER A 177 15.17 -28.85 7.15
N CYS A 178 13.98 -29.45 7.24
CA CYS A 178 13.81 -30.89 7.00
C CYS A 178 13.92 -31.17 5.49
N SER A 179 15.14 -31.03 4.95
CA SER A 179 15.39 -30.96 3.50
C SER A 179 14.83 -32.12 2.68
N ASN A 180 14.83 -33.32 3.25
CA ASN A 180 14.40 -34.55 2.57
C ASN A 180 12.92 -34.91 2.85
N LEU A 181 12.15 -34.04 3.52
CA LEU A 181 10.74 -34.28 3.85
C LEU A 181 9.90 -34.21 2.58
N THR A 182 9.48 -35.37 2.08
CA THR A 182 8.87 -35.47 0.72
C THR A 182 7.39 -35.11 0.66
N ASN A 183 6.67 -35.30 1.77
CA ASN A 183 5.23 -35.11 1.90
C ASN A 183 4.87 -34.87 3.38
N ILE A 184 3.81 -34.09 3.62
CA ILE A 184 3.18 -34.01 4.94
C ILE A 184 1.68 -33.82 4.82
N THR A 185 0.92 -34.48 5.71
CA THR A 185 -0.52 -34.24 5.88
C THR A 185 -0.71 -33.39 7.13
N ILE A 186 -1.32 -32.22 6.97
CA ILE A 186 -1.74 -31.35 8.08
C ILE A 186 -3.14 -31.80 8.51
N PRO A 187 -3.38 -32.17 9.78
CA PRO A 187 -4.68 -32.69 10.22
C PRO A 187 -5.73 -31.59 10.37
N ASP A 188 -7.01 -31.96 10.24
CA ASP A 188 -8.19 -31.08 10.34
C ASP A 188 -8.36 -30.40 11.73
N SER A 189 -7.49 -30.70 12.69
CA SER A 189 -7.40 -30.03 13.98
C SER A 189 -6.57 -28.75 13.94
N VAL A 190 -5.71 -28.57 12.93
CA VAL A 190 -4.75 -27.46 12.86
C VAL A 190 -5.43 -26.19 12.36
N THR A 191 -5.34 -25.11 13.16
CA THR A 191 -5.86 -23.78 12.83
C THR A 191 -4.79 -22.83 12.29
N ASN A 192 -3.50 -23.06 12.60
CA ASN A 192 -2.42 -22.16 12.20
C ASN A 192 -1.12 -22.90 11.83
N ILE A 193 -0.47 -22.43 10.76
CA ILE A 193 0.85 -22.91 10.29
C ILE A 193 1.91 -21.85 10.62
N GLY A 194 2.72 -22.10 11.66
CA GLY A 194 3.63 -21.13 12.28
C GLY A 194 4.80 -20.65 11.41
N LYS A 195 5.47 -19.59 11.90
CA LYS A 195 6.50 -18.84 11.15
C LYS A 195 7.69 -19.74 10.82
N SER A 196 8.07 -19.76 9.54
CA SER A 196 9.16 -20.58 9.01
C SER A 196 9.02 -22.10 9.29
N SER A 197 7.80 -22.59 9.55
CA SER A 197 7.55 -23.96 10.03
C SER A 197 8.04 -25.07 9.09
N PHE A 198 8.03 -24.84 7.78
CA PHE A 198 8.48 -25.74 6.71
C PHE A 198 9.57 -25.12 5.81
N SER A 199 10.16 -23.97 6.16
CA SER A 199 11.16 -23.35 5.27
C SER A 199 12.31 -24.30 4.96
N TYR A 200 12.82 -24.28 3.73
CA TYR A 200 13.91 -25.13 3.25
C TYR A 200 13.63 -26.64 3.28
N CYS A 201 12.36 -27.07 3.27
CA CYS A 201 11.96 -28.44 2.95
C CYS A 201 12.02 -28.66 1.43
N TYR A 202 13.23 -28.71 0.86
CA TYR A 202 13.45 -28.72 -0.59
C TYR A 202 12.73 -29.86 -1.32
N ASP A 203 12.72 -31.07 -0.76
CA ASP A 203 12.07 -32.24 -1.37
C ASP A 203 10.54 -32.30 -1.15
N LEU A 204 9.92 -31.33 -0.47
CA LEU A 204 8.48 -31.33 -0.19
C LEU A 204 7.69 -31.06 -1.47
N THR A 205 7.08 -32.10 -2.05
CA THR A 205 6.43 -32.02 -3.37
C THR A 205 4.95 -31.63 -3.35
N ASP A 206 4.28 -31.91 -2.25
CA ASP A 206 2.85 -31.68 -2.01
C ASP A 206 2.60 -31.35 -0.53
N VAL A 207 1.64 -30.46 -0.26
CA VAL A 207 1.09 -30.22 1.06
C VAL A 207 -0.43 -30.09 0.98
N THR A 208 -1.14 -30.94 1.72
CA THR A 208 -2.59 -30.80 1.89
C THR A 208 -2.87 -29.88 3.07
N ILE A 209 -3.45 -28.71 2.79
CA ILE A 209 -3.90 -27.74 3.80
C ILE A 209 -5.40 -27.96 4.06
N PRO A 210 -5.83 -28.29 5.29
CA PRO A 210 -7.22 -28.57 5.61
C PRO A 210 -8.05 -27.29 5.80
N ASN A 211 -9.39 -27.41 5.68
CA ASN A 211 -10.34 -26.31 5.86
C ASN A 211 -10.31 -25.66 7.26
N SER A 212 -9.65 -26.26 8.24
CA SER A 212 -9.47 -25.72 9.58
C SER A 212 -8.40 -24.63 9.66
N VAL A 213 -7.45 -24.57 8.71
CA VAL A 213 -6.34 -23.61 8.75
C VAL A 213 -6.82 -22.22 8.40
N ILE A 214 -6.74 -21.31 9.36
CA ILE A 214 -7.10 -19.89 9.26
C ILE A 214 -5.91 -19.06 8.74
N SER A 215 -4.70 -19.32 9.25
CA SER A 215 -3.49 -18.56 8.89
C SER A 215 -2.28 -19.43 8.53
N ILE A 216 -1.53 -18.93 7.55
CA ILE A 216 -0.20 -19.39 7.15
C ILE A 216 0.77 -18.24 7.40
N GLU A 217 1.64 -18.38 8.40
CA GLU A 217 2.50 -17.29 8.88
C GLU A 217 3.69 -17.00 7.93
N SER A 218 4.37 -15.86 8.12
CA SER A 218 5.47 -15.43 7.24
C SER A 218 6.54 -16.54 7.06
N THR A 219 7.09 -16.68 5.85
CA THR A 219 8.11 -17.66 5.46
C THR A 219 7.76 -19.14 5.68
N ALA A 220 6.50 -19.50 6.02
CA ALA A 220 6.12 -20.86 6.40
C ALA A 220 6.68 -21.95 5.48
N PHE A 221 6.55 -21.81 4.16
CA PHE A 221 7.05 -22.72 3.12
C PHE A 221 8.17 -22.10 2.26
N LEU A 222 8.87 -21.07 2.74
CA LEU A 222 10.01 -20.43 2.05
C LEU A 222 11.01 -21.48 1.54
N SER A 223 11.39 -21.41 0.26
CA SER A 223 12.32 -22.35 -0.39
C SER A 223 11.88 -23.82 -0.33
N CYS A 224 10.58 -24.12 -0.31
CA CYS A 224 10.05 -25.47 -0.65
C CYS A 224 10.13 -25.67 -2.17
N THR A 225 11.34 -25.75 -2.70
CA THR A 225 11.62 -25.72 -4.15
C THR A 225 10.98 -26.87 -4.93
N GLY A 226 10.71 -28.01 -4.28
CA GLY A 226 9.98 -29.15 -4.86
C GLY A 226 8.45 -29.00 -4.91
N LEU A 227 7.86 -28.01 -4.22
CA LEU A 227 6.40 -27.90 -4.10
C LEU A 227 5.78 -27.50 -5.43
N THR A 228 4.92 -28.36 -5.99
CA THR A 228 4.41 -28.18 -7.36
C THR A 228 3.07 -27.46 -7.46
N SER A 229 2.21 -27.57 -6.44
CA SER A 229 0.92 -26.91 -6.36
C SER A 229 0.52 -26.67 -4.90
N VAL A 230 -0.21 -25.58 -4.65
CA VAL A 230 -0.91 -25.35 -3.39
C VAL A 230 -2.35 -24.92 -3.67
N THR A 231 -3.30 -25.51 -2.94
CA THR A 231 -4.71 -25.11 -2.94
C THR A 231 -5.03 -24.54 -1.58
N PHE A 232 -5.49 -23.29 -1.51
CA PHE A 232 -5.96 -22.72 -0.27
C PHE A 232 -7.46 -23.04 -0.09
N PRO A 233 -7.85 -23.76 0.97
CA PRO A 233 -9.26 -24.01 1.26
C PRO A 233 -10.00 -22.73 1.69
N ASN A 234 -11.33 -22.80 1.79
CA ASN A 234 -12.19 -21.67 2.20
C ASN A 234 -12.08 -21.35 3.71
N GLY A 235 -11.23 -22.06 4.46
CA GLY A 235 -10.82 -21.67 5.81
C GLY A 235 -9.60 -20.73 5.83
N VAL A 236 -8.73 -20.78 4.81
CA VAL A 236 -7.53 -19.94 4.78
C VAL A 236 -7.94 -18.50 4.51
N MET A 237 -7.77 -17.66 5.51
CA MET A 237 -8.01 -16.23 5.40
C MET A 237 -6.72 -15.46 5.11
N ARG A 238 -5.57 -16.00 5.52
CA ARG A 238 -4.31 -15.24 5.55
C ARG A 238 -3.08 -16.05 5.14
N ILE A 239 -2.27 -15.46 4.26
CA ILE A 239 -0.99 -15.97 3.76
C ILE A 239 0.07 -14.91 4.05
N GLY A 240 1.12 -15.25 4.79
CA GLY A 240 2.11 -14.30 5.27
C GLY A 240 3.25 -13.95 4.31
N ASP A 241 4.04 -12.96 4.71
CA ASP A 241 5.15 -12.45 3.90
C ASP A 241 6.12 -13.56 3.57
N GLN A 242 6.49 -13.65 2.29
CA GLN A 242 7.39 -14.69 1.77
C GLN A 242 6.95 -16.13 2.10
N ALA A 243 5.68 -16.37 2.45
CA ALA A 243 5.20 -17.69 2.90
C ALA A 243 5.45 -18.81 1.90
N PHE A 244 5.41 -18.55 0.60
CA PHE A 244 5.74 -19.47 -0.49
C PHE A 244 6.85 -18.90 -1.41
N SER A 245 7.65 -17.96 -0.91
CA SER A 245 8.81 -17.44 -1.65
C SER A 245 9.77 -18.57 -2.00
N ASP A 246 10.38 -18.53 -3.18
CA ASP A 246 11.32 -19.56 -3.68
C ASP A 246 10.74 -20.99 -3.75
N CYS A 247 9.42 -21.11 -3.82
CA CYS A 247 8.76 -22.35 -4.27
C CYS A 247 8.90 -22.46 -5.80
N SER A 248 10.12 -22.64 -6.31
CA SER A 248 10.44 -22.51 -7.73
C SER A 248 9.74 -23.52 -8.66
N SER A 249 9.28 -24.67 -8.14
CA SER A 249 8.43 -25.63 -8.90
C SER A 249 6.92 -25.32 -8.86
N LEU A 250 6.48 -24.30 -8.12
CA LEU A 250 5.06 -24.00 -7.89
C LEU A 250 4.41 -23.49 -9.18
N ALA A 251 3.60 -24.33 -9.82
CA ALA A 251 3.07 -24.08 -11.17
C ALA A 251 1.76 -23.27 -11.16
N SER A 252 0.94 -23.38 -10.11
CA SER A 252 -0.35 -22.71 -10.02
C SER A 252 -0.75 -22.44 -8.57
N VAL A 253 -1.41 -21.32 -8.34
CA VAL A 253 -1.98 -20.92 -7.05
C VAL A 253 -3.47 -20.64 -7.21
N THR A 254 -4.31 -21.21 -6.35
CA THR A 254 -5.74 -20.90 -6.27
C THR A 254 -6.06 -20.17 -4.98
N ILE A 255 -6.56 -18.94 -5.09
CA ILE A 255 -7.00 -18.06 -4.02
C ILE A 255 -8.51 -18.24 -3.84
N SER A 256 -8.93 -18.83 -2.72
CA SER A 256 -10.34 -19.10 -2.37
C SER A 256 -11.11 -17.84 -1.99
N GLU A 257 -12.43 -17.94 -1.83
CA GLU A 257 -13.32 -16.83 -1.44
C GLU A 257 -12.91 -16.13 -0.12
N SER A 258 -12.30 -16.88 0.81
CA SER A 258 -11.95 -16.47 2.17
C SER A 258 -10.64 -15.69 2.30
N VAL A 259 -9.72 -15.79 1.33
CA VAL A 259 -8.38 -15.19 1.46
C VAL A 259 -8.50 -13.67 1.43
N ALA A 260 -8.33 -13.06 2.59
CA ALA A 260 -8.42 -11.63 2.84
C ALA A 260 -7.06 -10.94 2.92
N PHE A 261 -5.98 -11.70 3.11
CA PHE A 261 -4.62 -11.16 3.21
C PHE A 261 -3.58 -12.06 2.55
N ILE A 262 -2.75 -11.45 1.69
CA ILE A 262 -1.54 -12.02 1.07
C ILE A 262 -0.41 -11.04 1.36
N GLY A 263 0.56 -11.47 2.18
CA GLY A 263 1.67 -10.65 2.64
C GLY A 263 2.77 -10.45 1.60
N ASP A 264 3.71 -9.57 1.94
CA ASP A 264 4.72 -9.09 1.01
C ASP A 264 5.56 -10.23 0.46
N ASN A 265 5.75 -10.22 -0.87
CA ASN A 265 6.57 -11.21 -1.56
C ASN A 265 6.14 -12.67 -1.29
N ALA A 266 4.89 -12.94 -0.87
CA ALA A 266 4.40 -14.28 -0.53
C ALA A 266 4.66 -15.34 -1.63
N PHE A 267 4.70 -14.94 -2.91
CA PHE A 267 4.98 -15.78 -4.08
C PHE A 267 6.11 -15.24 -4.97
N SER A 268 7.13 -14.60 -4.38
CA SER A 268 8.35 -14.23 -5.12
C SER A 268 9.19 -15.48 -5.45
N PHE A 269 10.06 -15.40 -6.46
CA PHE A 269 10.94 -16.50 -6.90
C PHE A 269 10.21 -17.84 -7.23
N CYS A 270 8.90 -17.80 -7.49
CA CYS A 270 8.11 -18.95 -7.95
C CYS A 270 8.27 -19.11 -9.48
N ASP A 271 9.45 -19.57 -9.91
CA ASP A 271 9.89 -19.55 -11.31
C ASP A 271 8.97 -20.32 -12.28
N SER A 272 8.27 -21.35 -11.81
CA SER A 272 7.33 -22.15 -12.61
C SER A 272 5.90 -21.59 -12.65
N LEU A 273 5.60 -20.51 -11.93
CA LEU A 273 4.23 -20.05 -11.75
C LEU A 273 3.60 -19.58 -13.07
N ALA A 274 2.50 -20.22 -13.45
CA ALA A 274 1.74 -19.97 -14.68
C ALA A 274 0.61 -18.96 -14.50
N GLY A 275 0.13 -18.77 -13.27
CA GLY A 275 -0.92 -17.80 -12.97
C GLY A 275 -1.56 -18.02 -11.59
N PHE A 276 -2.21 -16.96 -11.12
CA PHE A 276 -3.14 -16.99 -10.01
C PHE A 276 -4.55 -17.21 -10.54
N LEU A 277 -5.28 -18.15 -9.93
CA LEU A 277 -6.71 -18.31 -10.10
C LEU A 277 -7.37 -17.75 -8.84
N VAL A 278 -8.21 -16.71 -8.98
CA VAL A 278 -8.91 -16.10 -7.84
C VAL A 278 -10.39 -16.39 -7.98
N ASP A 279 -11.03 -16.86 -6.91
CA ASP A 279 -12.47 -17.10 -6.88
C ASP A 279 -13.25 -15.80 -7.15
N GLU A 280 -14.31 -15.87 -7.96
CA GLU A 280 -15.14 -14.71 -8.30
C GLU A 280 -15.79 -14.06 -7.06
N ALA A 281 -16.06 -14.87 -6.02
CA ALA A 281 -16.65 -14.46 -4.75
C ALA A 281 -15.64 -13.83 -3.75
N ASN A 282 -14.32 -13.95 -3.98
CA ASN A 282 -13.32 -13.34 -3.11
C ASN A 282 -13.50 -11.80 -3.08
N GLN A 283 -13.56 -11.18 -1.91
CA GLN A 283 -13.85 -9.74 -1.77
C GLN A 283 -12.61 -8.83 -1.82
N TYR A 284 -11.40 -9.39 -1.80
CA TYR A 284 -10.15 -8.66 -1.53
C TYR A 284 -9.18 -8.67 -2.72
N TYR A 285 -9.22 -9.73 -3.53
CA TYR A 285 -8.33 -9.98 -4.64
C TYR A 285 -9.09 -10.23 -5.94
N SER A 286 -8.38 -10.09 -7.05
CA SER A 286 -8.86 -10.51 -8.37
C SER A 286 -7.70 -10.92 -9.27
N SER A 287 -8.01 -11.65 -10.34
CA SER A 287 -7.04 -11.97 -11.40
C SER A 287 -7.55 -11.49 -12.76
N ASP A 288 -6.66 -11.42 -13.75
CA ASP A 288 -7.03 -11.25 -15.16
C ASP A 288 -6.92 -12.58 -15.94
N ALA A 289 -7.22 -12.55 -17.23
CA ALA A 289 -7.11 -13.73 -18.10
C ALA A 289 -5.65 -14.19 -18.33
N SER A 290 -4.66 -13.40 -17.92
CA SER A 290 -3.23 -13.73 -17.93
C SER A 290 -2.78 -14.40 -16.62
N GLY A 291 -3.65 -14.49 -15.61
CA GLY A 291 -3.31 -14.99 -14.28
C GLY A 291 -2.48 -14.01 -13.45
N VAL A 292 -2.48 -12.71 -13.76
CA VAL A 292 -1.85 -11.67 -12.93
C VAL A 292 -2.75 -11.37 -11.73
N LEU A 293 -2.16 -11.28 -10.54
CA LEU A 293 -2.84 -11.00 -9.28
C LEU A 293 -2.92 -9.50 -9.01
N PHE A 294 -4.12 -9.06 -8.59
CA PHE A 294 -4.45 -7.70 -8.20
C PHE A 294 -5.26 -7.73 -6.90
N ASN A 295 -5.42 -6.57 -6.26
CA ASN A 295 -6.54 -6.35 -5.34
C ASN A 295 -7.90 -6.41 -6.09
N LYS A 296 -9.02 -6.42 -5.36
CA LYS A 296 -10.37 -6.62 -5.93
C LYS A 296 -10.73 -5.59 -7.00
N GLU A 297 -10.45 -4.32 -6.71
CA GLU A 297 -10.75 -3.17 -7.58
C GLU A 297 -9.73 -2.96 -8.72
N LYS A 298 -8.66 -3.77 -8.76
CA LYS A 298 -7.53 -3.64 -9.70
C LYS A 298 -6.90 -2.25 -9.69
N THR A 299 -6.80 -1.64 -8.50
CA THR A 299 -6.02 -0.42 -8.26
C THR A 299 -4.56 -0.71 -7.92
N GLU A 300 -4.25 -1.95 -7.52
CA GLU A 300 -2.89 -2.41 -7.24
C GLU A 300 -2.60 -3.69 -8.04
N LEU A 301 -1.45 -3.70 -8.73
CA LEU A 301 -0.90 -4.92 -9.34
C LEU A 301 0.11 -5.55 -8.37
N ILE A 302 -0.27 -6.71 -7.82
CA ILE A 302 0.46 -7.38 -6.74
C ILE A 302 1.53 -8.31 -7.31
N LYS A 303 1.15 -9.23 -8.23
CA LYS A 303 2.11 -10.20 -8.78
C LYS A 303 1.76 -10.68 -10.19
N CYS A 304 2.72 -10.54 -11.10
CA CYS A 304 2.71 -11.19 -12.41
C CYS A 304 3.34 -12.59 -12.30
N PRO A 305 2.75 -13.64 -12.92
CA PRO A 305 3.36 -14.97 -12.96
C PRO A 305 4.66 -14.96 -13.77
N VAL A 306 5.71 -15.59 -13.23
CA VAL A 306 7.08 -15.53 -13.77
C VAL A 306 7.18 -16.07 -15.20
N THR A 307 6.34 -17.06 -15.53
CA THR A 307 6.31 -17.67 -16.87
C THR A 307 5.53 -16.87 -17.91
N TYR A 308 4.92 -15.72 -17.55
CA TYR A 308 4.23 -14.85 -18.51
C TYR A 308 5.16 -14.44 -19.65
N SER A 309 4.67 -14.54 -20.89
CA SER A 309 5.47 -14.34 -22.10
C SER A 309 4.83 -13.34 -23.06
N GLY A 310 5.64 -12.41 -23.56
CA GLY A 310 5.24 -11.40 -24.53
C GLY A 310 5.01 -10.02 -23.92
N ALA A 311 4.12 -9.24 -24.54
CA ALA A 311 3.80 -7.89 -24.13
C ALA A 311 2.66 -7.87 -23.10
N TYR A 312 2.80 -7.12 -22.01
CA TYR A 312 1.74 -6.93 -21.02
C TYR A 312 1.26 -5.48 -20.98
N THR A 313 -0.05 -5.28 -20.82
CA THR A 313 -0.68 -3.97 -20.64
C THR A 313 -1.37 -3.95 -19.28
N ILE A 314 -0.87 -3.11 -18.38
CA ILE A 314 -1.45 -2.95 -17.04
C ILE A 314 -2.81 -2.23 -17.17
N PRO A 315 -3.88 -2.69 -16.49
CA PRO A 315 -5.20 -2.05 -16.56
C PRO A 315 -5.20 -0.60 -16.09
N ASN A 316 -5.95 0.28 -16.76
CA ASN A 316 -6.03 1.72 -16.45
C ASN A 316 -6.54 2.06 -15.03
N SER A 317 -7.14 1.10 -14.32
CA SER A 317 -7.54 1.25 -12.92
C SER A 317 -6.36 1.23 -11.95
N VAL A 318 -5.20 0.68 -12.37
CA VAL A 318 -4.03 0.51 -11.51
C VAL A 318 -3.36 1.84 -11.23
N THR A 319 -3.19 2.14 -9.95
CA THR A 319 -2.49 3.30 -9.41
C THR A 319 -1.12 2.94 -8.80
N SER A 320 -0.91 1.68 -8.41
CA SER A 320 0.36 1.21 -7.84
C SER A 320 0.80 -0.14 -8.42
N ILE A 321 2.11 -0.31 -8.59
CA ILE A 321 2.74 -1.60 -8.92
C ILE A 321 3.56 -2.04 -7.70
N GLY A 322 3.22 -3.18 -7.12
CA GLY A 322 3.85 -3.67 -5.89
C GLY A 322 5.33 -4.08 -6.04
N ASP A 323 6.00 -4.23 -4.89
CA ASP A 323 7.37 -4.71 -4.80
C ASP A 323 7.53 -6.07 -5.49
N SER A 324 8.57 -6.20 -6.32
CA SER A 324 8.87 -7.42 -7.09
C SER A 324 7.72 -7.99 -7.95
N ALA A 325 6.71 -7.17 -8.31
CA ALA A 325 5.52 -7.62 -9.02
C ALA A 325 5.81 -8.40 -10.32
N PHE A 326 6.71 -7.90 -11.17
CA PHE A 326 7.22 -8.57 -12.37
C PHE A 326 8.63 -9.16 -12.20
N TYR A 327 9.15 -9.26 -10.96
CA TYR A 327 10.50 -9.77 -10.69
C TYR A 327 10.75 -11.12 -11.39
N SER A 328 11.85 -11.18 -12.14
CA SER A 328 12.29 -12.32 -12.94
C SER A 328 11.33 -12.82 -14.01
N CYS A 329 10.33 -12.03 -14.46
CA CYS A 329 9.50 -12.32 -15.63
C CYS A 329 10.33 -12.28 -16.93
N SER A 330 11.21 -13.28 -17.09
CA SER A 330 12.28 -13.32 -18.09
C SER A 330 11.80 -13.41 -19.53
N HIS A 331 10.52 -13.71 -19.74
CA HIS A 331 9.85 -13.76 -21.05
C HIS A 331 8.94 -12.55 -21.33
N LEU A 332 8.84 -11.59 -20.41
CA LEU A 332 8.17 -10.31 -20.64
C LEU A 332 9.01 -9.46 -21.62
N THR A 333 8.45 -9.11 -22.77
CA THR A 333 9.17 -8.36 -23.83
C THR A 333 8.95 -6.86 -23.76
N SER A 334 7.79 -6.44 -23.28
CA SER A 334 7.39 -5.03 -23.15
C SER A 334 6.29 -4.87 -22.10
N VAL A 335 6.28 -3.74 -21.40
CA VAL A 335 5.19 -3.37 -20.49
C VAL A 335 4.62 -2.00 -20.84
N THR A 336 3.29 -1.89 -20.87
CA THR A 336 2.57 -0.62 -20.93
C THR A 336 2.03 -0.29 -19.54
N ILE A 337 2.51 0.81 -18.97
CA ILE A 337 2.14 1.32 -17.65
C ILE A 337 1.19 2.53 -17.89
N PRO A 338 -0.05 2.53 -17.38
CA PRO A 338 -1.05 3.56 -17.67
C PRO A 338 -0.87 4.81 -16.80
N ASP A 339 -1.36 5.95 -17.30
CA ASP A 339 -1.26 7.29 -16.67
C ASP A 339 -1.91 7.42 -15.27
N GLY A 340 -2.55 6.36 -14.76
CA GLY A 340 -3.02 6.28 -13.37
C GLY A 340 -1.92 5.88 -12.38
N VAL A 341 -0.83 5.25 -12.82
CA VAL A 341 0.22 4.72 -11.94
C VAL A 341 1.06 5.85 -11.37
N THR A 342 1.11 5.94 -10.04
CA THR A 342 1.86 6.95 -9.28
C THR A 342 3.08 6.37 -8.57
N SER A 343 3.04 5.10 -8.17
CA SER A 343 4.16 4.41 -7.49
C SER A 343 4.54 3.09 -8.17
N ILE A 344 5.85 2.81 -8.17
CA ILE A 344 6.42 1.54 -8.64
C ILE A 344 7.38 1.01 -7.57
N GLY A 345 7.05 -0.16 -7.01
CA GLY A 345 7.75 -0.79 -5.91
C GLY A 345 9.16 -1.29 -6.24
N SER A 346 9.87 -1.66 -5.17
CA SER A 346 11.26 -2.11 -5.19
C SER A 346 11.43 -3.30 -6.14
N SER A 347 12.40 -3.18 -7.04
CA SER A 347 12.77 -4.25 -7.98
C SER A 347 11.59 -4.79 -8.82
N ALA A 348 10.52 -4.00 -9.01
CA ALA A 348 9.28 -4.45 -9.64
C ALA A 348 9.48 -5.10 -11.01
N PHE A 349 10.46 -4.65 -11.82
CA PHE A 349 10.81 -5.22 -13.13
C PHE A 349 12.22 -5.85 -13.17
N ALA A 350 12.87 -6.04 -12.02
CA ALA A 350 14.24 -6.55 -11.98
C ALA A 350 14.32 -7.97 -12.57
N ASN A 351 15.44 -8.28 -13.23
CA ASN A 351 15.67 -9.55 -13.93
C ASN A 351 14.65 -9.89 -15.05
N CYS A 352 13.86 -8.93 -15.57
CA CYS A 352 13.10 -9.15 -16.81
C CYS A 352 14.04 -9.13 -18.03
N THR A 353 14.79 -10.21 -18.22
CA THR A 353 15.91 -10.29 -19.20
C THR A 353 15.51 -10.25 -20.67
N SER A 354 14.21 -10.25 -21.00
CA SER A 354 13.69 -9.96 -22.36
C SER A 354 13.03 -8.58 -22.51
N LEU A 355 12.93 -7.80 -21.43
CA LEU A 355 12.18 -6.54 -21.39
C LEU A 355 12.97 -5.43 -22.10
N THR A 356 12.72 -5.25 -23.39
CA THR A 356 13.42 -4.29 -24.27
C THR A 356 12.70 -2.96 -24.42
N ASN A 357 11.40 -2.91 -24.13
CA ASN A 357 10.59 -1.69 -24.26
C ASN A 357 9.82 -1.42 -22.96
N VAL A 358 10.12 -0.29 -22.32
CA VAL A 358 9.43 0.22 -21.14
C VAL A 358 9.00 1.65 -21.45
N THR A 359 7.79 2.02 -21.06
CA THR A 359 7.33 3.41 -21.07
C THR A 359 6.75 3.73 -19.71
N LEU A 360 7.29 4.77 -19.07
CA LEU A 360 6.82 5.29 -17.79
C LEU A 360 5.97 6.53 -18.07
N PRO A 361 4.72 6.60 -17.56
CA PRO A 361 3.88 7.77 -17.67
C PRO A 361 4.33 8.87 -16.71
N ASP A 362 4.06 10.14 -17.06
CA ASP A 362 4.43 11.32 -16.27
C ASP A 362 3.81 11.35 -14.86
N SER A 363 2.82 10.51 -14.60
CA SER A 363 2.13 10.34 -13.31
C SER A 363 2.98 9.65 -12.25
N VAL A 364 4.04 8.91 -12.64
CA VAL A 364 4.92 8.23 -11.69
C VAL A 364 5.69 9.28 -10.88
N ILE A 365 5.45 9.29 -9.56
CA ILE A 365 6.05 10.19 -8.56
C ILE A 365 7.04 9.50 -7.62
N SER A 366 7.04 8.16 -7.55
CA SER A 366 7.97 7.34 -6.76
C SER A 366 8.37 6.07 -7.53
N MET A 367 9.64 5.68 -7.42
CA MET A 367 10.21 4.47 -8.01
C MET A 367 11.31 3.92 -7.09
N ASN A 368 11.03 2.82 -6.41
CA ASN A 368 11.88 2.34 -5.32
C ASN A 368 12.93 1.31 -5.80
N GLY A 369 14.08 1.27 -5.15
CA GLY A 369 15.10 0.21 -5.17
C GLY A 369 15.26 -0.61 -6.47
N ARG A 370 16.11 -0.14 -7.41
CA ARG A 370 16.62 -0.93 -8.56
C ARG A 370 15.53 -1.49 -9.51
N VAL A 371 14.40 -0.79 -9.66
CA VAL A 371 13.22 -1.19 -10.47
C VAL A 371 13.53 -1.97 -11.75
N PHE A 372 14.45 -1.48 -12.59
CA PHE A 372 14.76 -2.05 -13.91
C PHE A 372 16.12 -2.76 -14.01
N SER A 373 16.74 -3.11 -12.89
CA SER A 373 18.05 -3.77 -12.87
C SER A 373 18.06 -5.11 -13.62
N ASN A 374 19.10 -5.36 -14.41
CA ASN A 374 19.25 -6.57 -15.24
C ASN A 374 18.06 -6.87 -16.19
N THR A 375 17.36 -5.83 -16.64
CA THR A 375 16.42 -5.93 -17.78
C THR A 375 17.18 -5.93 -19.11
N ALA A 376 16.54 -6.34 -20.21
CA ALA A 376 17.16 -6.20 -21.53
C ALA A 376 17.43 -4.73 -21.88
N TYR A 377 16.52 -3.81 -21.50
CA TYR A 377 16.70 -2.37 -21.65
C TYR A 377 17.92 -1.85 -20.87
N TYR A 378 18.10 -2.29 -19.61
CA TYR A 378 19.26 -1.92 -18.78
C TYR A 378 20.58 -2.49 -19.34
N ASN A 379 20.57 -3.72 -19.86
CA ASN A 379 21.77 -4.39 -20.36
C ASN A 379 22.19 -3.94 -21.78
N GLU A 380 21.35 -3.19 -22.50
CA GLU A 380 21.66 -2.68 -23.85
C GLU A 380 22.46 -1.38 -23.76
N GLU A 381 23.73 -1.44 -24.17
CA GLU A 381 24.68 -0.33 -24.10
C GLU A 381 24.22 0.91 -24.89
N SER A 382 23.41 0.75 -25.95
CA SER A 382 22.89 1.92 -26.70
C SER A 382 21.89 2.78 -25.90
N ASN A 383 21.36 2.28 -24.78
CA ASN A 383 20.41 3.02 -23.94
C ASN A 383 21.12 3.88 -22.87
N TRP A 384 22.43 3.75 -22.71
CA TRP A 384 23.24 4.53 -21.77
C TRP A 384 23.78 5.79 -22.44
N GLU A 385 23.19 6.94 -22.13
CA GLU A 385 23.62 8.23 -22.68
C GLU A 385 24.64 8.87 -21.74
N ASN A 386 25.91 8.91 -22.19
CA ASN A 386 27.04 9.42 -21.40
C ASN A 386 27.15 8.74 -20.02
N ASP A 387 27.16 7.40 -20.01
CA ASP A 387 27.20 6.56 -18.82
C ASP A 387 25.99 6.70 -17.86
N VAL A 388 24.87 7.32 -18.29
CA VAL A 388 23.61 7.36 -17.53
C VAL A 388 22.44 6.75 -18.30
N LEU A 389 21.76 5.80 -17.66
CA LEU A 389 20.54 5.16 -18.14
C LEU A 389 19.31 6.00 -17.77
N TYR A 390 18.47 6.27 -18.77
CA TYR A 390 17.17 6.92 -18.58
C TYR A 390 16.05 6.07 -19.19
N ILE A 391 14.85 6.13 -18.62
CA ILE A 391 13.60 5.67 -19.24
C ILE A 391 12.68 6.88 -19.32
N GLY A 392 12.48 7.43 -20.53
CA GLY A 392 11.69 8.66 -20.70
C GLY A 392 12.27 9.84 -19.89
N LYS A 393 11.49 10.34 -18.91
CA LYS A 393 11.87 11.43 -18.01
C LYS A 393 12.49 10.96 -16.69
N TYR A 394 12.78 9.67 -16.55
CA TYR A 394 13.22 9.06 -15.30
C TYR A 394 14.69 8.66 -15.41
N LEU A 395 15.54 9.19 -14.52
CA LEU A 395 16.95 8.84 -14.44
C LEU A 395 17.08 7.59 -13.57
N ILE A 396 17.50 6.48 -14.17
CA ILE A 396 17.46 5.15 -13.54
C ILE A 396 18.76 4.87 -12.80
N GLU A 397 19.90 4.93 -13.50
CA GLU A 397 21.20 4.57 -12.95
C GLU A 397 22.33 5.24 -13.75
N ALA A 398 23.48 5.44 -13.12
CA ALA A 398 24.70 5.99 -13.68
C ALA A 398 25.88 5.05 -13.36
N LYS A 399 26.76 4.83 -14.33
CA LYS A 399 27.94 3.98 -14.13
C LYS A 399 28.95 4.69 -13.23
N GLU A 400 29.62 3.94 -12.35
CA GLU A 400 30.69 4.43 -11.45
C GLU A 400 31.87 5.11 -12.19
N THR A 401 31.95 4.97 -13.52
CA THR A 401 32.91 5.64 -14.40
C THR A 401 32.70 7.15 -14.52
N ILE A 402 31.55 7.69 -14.12
CA ILE A 402 31.29 9.14 -14.17
C ILE A 402 32.28 9.91 -13.27
N ALA A 403 32.81 10.97 -13.85
CA ALA A 403 33.82 11.84 -13.26
C ALA A 403 33.53 13.32 -13.56
N ASP A 404 34.30 14.20 -12.93
CA ASP A 404 34.24 15.66 -13.12
C ASP A 404 32.83 16.22 -12.84
N GLY A 405 32.24 17.03 -13.73
CA GLY A 405 30.93 17.65 -13.51
C GLY A 405 29.87 17.07 -14.43
N TYR A 406 28.72 16.67 -13.88
CA TYR A 406 27.58 16.16 -14.65
C TYR A 406 26.38 17.12 -14.60
N THR A 407 25.61 17.18 -15.69
CA THR A 407 24.36 17.96 -15.79
C THR A 407 23.23 17.01 -16.21
N ILE A 408 22.20 16.91 -15.39
CA ILE A 408 21.04 16.04 -15.64
C ILE A 408 20.14 16.64 -16.73
N ARG A 409 19.49 15.80 -17.55
CA ARG A 409 18.63 16.25 -18.65
C ARG A 409 17.52 17.17 -18.13
N SER A 410 17.29 18.29 -18.81
CA SER A 410 16.38 19.37 -18.38
C SER A 410 14.89 19.01 -18.29
N ASN A 411 14.49 17.81 -18.72
CA ASN A 411 13.14 17.26 -18.63
C ASN A 411 13.01 16.10 -17.63
N THR A 412 14.05 15.83 -16.82
CA THR A 412 14.04 14.74 -15.83
C THR A 412 13.07 15.06 -14.69
N LEU A 413 12.16 14.14 -14.35
CA LEU A 413 11.20 14.30 -13.25
C LEU A 413 11.69 13.65 -11.95
N ILE A 414 12.35 12.48 -12.04
CA ILE A 414 12.84 11.72 -10.88
C ILE A 414 14.28 11.28 -11.10
N ILE A 415 15.08 11.36 -10.03
CA ILE A 415 16.34 10.65 -9.89
C ILE A 415 16.08 9.45 -9.00
N SER A 416 16.24 8.22 -9.51
CA SER A 416 15.89 6.99 -8.79
C SER A 416 16.82 6.71 -7.60
N ASP A 417 16.39 5.82 -6.72
CA ASP A 417 17.23 5.30 -5.62
C ASP A 417 18.57 4.79 -6.13
N TYR A 418 19.64 5.14 -5.42
CA TYR A 418 21.03 4.78 -5.70
C TYR A 418 21.55 5.18 -7.09
N ALA A 419 20.86 6.05 -7.84
CA ALA A 419 21.17 6.25 -9.27
C ALA A 419 22.62 6.66 -9.57
N PHE A 420 23.24 7.55 -8.79
CA PHE A 420 24.67 7.90 -8.89
C PHE A 420 25.51 7.27 -7.77
N SER A 421 24.98 6.30 -7.04
CA SER A 421 25.67 5.68 -5.90
C SER A 421 27.07 5.23 -6.27
N SER A 422 28.04 5.52 -5.40
CA SER A 422 29.46 5.16 -5.58
C SER A 422 30.14 5.75 -6.83
N CYS A 423 29.59 6.81 -7.45
CA CYS A 423 30.31 7.62 -8.45
C CYS A 423 31.43 8.46 -7.78
N VAL A 424 32.49 7.80 -7.31
CA VAL A 424 33.54 8.37 -6.45
C VAL A 424 34.31 9.55 -7.06
N ASN A 425 34.31 9.67 -8.40
CA ASN A 425 35.00 10.72 -9.15
C ASN A 425 34.08 11.89 -9.55
N LEU A 426 32.76 11.79 -9.34
CA LEU A 426 31.82 12.89 -9.60
C LEU A 426 32.10 14.04 -8.62
N THR A 427 32.46 15.21 -9.15
CA THR A 427 32.86 16.40 -8.38
C THR A 427 31.74 17.43 -8.24
N SER A 428 30.86 17.55 -9.23
CA SER A 428 29.71 18.46 -9.21
C SER A 428 28.49 17.91 -9.93
N ILE A 429 27.29 18.22 -9.43
CA ILE A 429 26.02 17.88 -10.08
C ILE A 429 25.12 19.11 -10.24
N ILE A 430 24.55 19.26 -11.43
CA ILE A 430 23.49 20.24 -11.74
C ILE A 430 22.18 19.48 -11.93
N ILE A 431 21.22 19.73 -11.03
CA ILE A 431 19.89 19.11 -11.02
C ILE A 431 18.90 20.16 -11.55
N PRO A 432 18.15 19.89 -12.64
CA PRO A 432 17.30 20.89 -13.30
C PRO A 432 15.93 21.05 -12.63
N ASP A 433 15.31 22.23 -12.81
CA ASP A 433 14.02 22.62 -12.20
C ASP A 433 12.83 21.69 -12.49
N SER A 434 12.96 20.75 -13.43
CA SER A 434 11.97 19.71 -13.71
C SER A 434 11.91 18.62 -12.63
N VAL A 435 13.02 18.38 -11.90
CA VAL A 435 13.12 17.30 -10.93
C VAL A 435 12.25 17.58 -9.70
N LYS A 436 11.43 16.58 -9.34
CA LYS A 436 10.49 16.60 -8.20
C LYS A 436 10.93 15.71 -7.05
N SER A 437 11.51 14.54 -7.35
CA SER A 437 11.98 13.59 -6.33
C SER A 437 13.42 13.14 -6.62
N ILE A 438 14.16 12.91 -5.54
CA ILE A 438 15.50 12.36 -5.51
C ILE A 438 15.47 11.17 -4.54
N GLY A 439 15.68 9.96 -5.05
CA GLY A 439 15.53 8.72 -4.29
C GLY A 439 16.59 8.44 -3.22
N ASP A 440 16.36 7.36 -2.48
CA ASP A 440 17.21 6.89 -1.39
C ASP A 440 18.64 6.66 -1.86
N GLY A 441 19.61 7.21 -1.12
CA GLY A 441 21.02 7.05 -1.42
C GLY A 441 21.44 7.48 -2.84
N ALA A 442 20.66 8.32 -3.55
CA ALA A 442 20.88 8.66 -4.96
C ALA A 442 22.31 9.12 -5.30
N PHE A 443 22.99 9.83 -4.40
CA PHE A 443 24.41 10.25 -4.51
C PHE A 443 25.27 9.69 -3.35
N TRP A 444 24.83 8.60 -2.72
CA TRP A 444 25.54 7.96 -1.61
C TRP A 444 26.96 7.57 -2.01
N SER A 445 27.92 7.90 -1.15
CA SER A 445 29.36 7.61 -1.37
C SER A 445 29.98 8.24 -2.63
N CYS A 446 29.38 9.28 -3.23
CA CYS A 446 30.05 10.12 -4.24
C CYS A 446 31.14 10.97 -3.59
N SER A 447 32.27 10.35 -3.23
CA SER A 447 33.27 10.91 -2.31
C SER A 447 33.98 12.19 -2.76
N ALA A 448 33.88 12.57 -4.03
CA ALA A 448 34.41 13.83 -4.57
C ALA A 448 33.34 14.93 -4.74
N LEU A 449 32.05 14.60 -4.59
CA LEU A 449 30.93 15.49 -4.91
C LEU A 449 30.84 16.63 -3.90
N SER A 450 31.34 17.81 -4.30
CA SER A 450 31.53 18.98 -3.43
C SER A 450 30.72 20.20 -3.86
N ASN A 451 30.19 20.20 -5.09
CA ASN A 451 29.35 21.27 -5.62
C ASN A 451 28.01 20.70 -6.08
N ILE A 452 26.94 21.00 -5.34
CA ILE A 452 25.59 20.47 -5.58
C ILE A 452 24.65 21.66 -5.74
N THR A 453 23.95 21.74 -6.87
CA THR A 453 22.87 22.71 -7.07
C THR A 453 21.54 21.98 -7.10
N LEU A 454 20.73 22.17 -6.05
CA LEU A 454 19.35 21.70 -6.01
C LEU A 454 18.37 22.80 -6.41
N PRO A 455 17.38 22.51 -7.27
CA PRO A 455 16.34 23.47 -7.63
C PRO A 455 15.27 23.54 -6.54
N ASP A 456 14.52 24.64 -6.54
CA ASP A 456 13.42 24.88 -5.57
C ASP A 456 12.20 23.96 -5.79
N ASN A 457 12.14 23.26 -6.92
CA ASN A 457 10.99 22.42 -7.29
C ASN A 457 11.03 20.99 -6.73
N VAL A 458 12.10 20.60 -6.02
CA VAL A 458 12.24 19.27 -5.39
C VAL A 458 11.34 19.21 -4.16
N THR A 459 10.40 18.26 -4.14
CA THR A 459 9.41 18.03 -3.08
C THR A 459 9.62 16.70 -2.33
N SER A 460 10.65 15.92 -2.67
CA SER A 460 11.01 14.67 -1.98
C SER A 460 12.52 14.41 -2.13
N ILE A 461 13.17 14.01 -1.04
CA ILE A 461 14.60 13.65 -0.98
C ILE A 461 14.75 12.45 -0.03
N GLY A 462 15.15 11.31 -0.56
CA GLY A 462 15.28 10.03 0.14
C GLY A 462 16.39 9.95 1.19
N ASP A 463 16.36 8.88 1.98
CA ASP A 463 17.30 8.62 3.07
C ASP A 463 18.73 8.62 2.55
N GLY A 464 19.58 9.42 3.21
CA GLY A 464 21.00 9.47 2.94
C GLY A 464 21.34 9.85 1.49
N ALA A 465 20.44 10.48 0.73
CA ALA A 465 20.61 10.80 -0.69
C ALA A 465 21.94 11.50 -1.01
N PHE A 466 22.47 12.31 -0.08
CA PHE A 466 23.77 13.00 -0.22
C PHE A 466 24.83 12.56 0.80
N ARG A 467 24.59 11.46 1.52
CA ARG A 467 25.43 11.01 2.63
C ARG A 467 26.77 10.46 2.12
N SER A 468 27.84 10.80 2.83
CA SER A 468 29.23 10.47 2.44
C SER A 468 29.72 11.14 1.14
N THR A 469 29.05 12.18 0.65
CA THR A 469 29.60 13.09 -0.38
C THR A 469 30.71 13.99 0.18
N ALA A 470 31.50 14.66 -0.67
CA ALA A 470 32.45 15.68 -0.18
C ALA A 470 31.72 16.89 0.44
N TYR A 471 30.56 17.28 -0.08
CA TYR A 471 29.71 18.33 0.47
C TYR A 471 29.21 17.98 1.88
N TYR A 472 28.76 16.74 2.09
CA TYR A 472 28.34 16.22 3.39
C TYR A 472 29.49 16.17 4.41
N ASN A 473 30.69 15.82 3.96
CA ASN A 473 31.86 15.68 4.83
C ASN A 473 32.57 17.02 5.15
N GLU A 474 32.18 18.14 4.53
CA GLU A 474 32.75 19.46 4.79
C GLU A 474 32.01 20.13 5.96
N GLU A 475 32.72 20.30 7.09
CA GLU A 475 32.17 20.83 8.34
C GLU A 475 31.59 22.26 8.18
N SER A 476 32.09 23.06 7.23
CA SER A 476 31.53 24.40 6.99
C SER A 476 30.10 24.42 6.43
N ASN A 477 29.60 23.29 5.93
CA ASN A 477 28.25 23.17 5.38
C ASN A 477 27.18 22.82 6.44
N TRP A 478 27.58 22.50 7.67
CA TRP A 478 26.70 22.16 8.77
C TRP A 478 26.36 23.40 9.61
N GLU A 479 25.14 23.89 9.49
CA GLU A 479 24.68 25.04 10.26
C GLU A 479 24.00 24.57 11.55
N ILE A 480 24.71 24.72 12.67
CA ILE A 480 24.28 24.25 14.01
C ILE A 480 23.95 22.75 13.95
N ASP A 481 24.89 21.97 13.43
CA ASP A 481 24.78 20.51 13.26
C ASP A 481 23.63 20.03 12.36
N VAL A 482 23.06 20.91 11.52
CA VAL A 482 22.09 20.56 10.46
C VAL A 482 22.62 20.94 9.08
N LEU A 483 22.68 19.95 8.19
CA LEU A 483 23.10 20.08 6.80
C LEU A 483 21.93 20.53 5.93
N TYR A 484 22.16 21.54 5.10
CA TYR A 484 21.23 21.99 4.07
C TYR A 484 21.95 22.05 2.71
N ILE A 485 21.20 21.82 1.63
CA ILE A 485 21.62 22.11 0.27
C ILE A 485 20.59 23.08 -0.32
N GLY A 486 20.99 24.34 -0.49
CA GLY A 486 20.07 25.41 -0.92
C GLY A 486 18.95 25.65 0.09
N ARG A 487 17.71 25.33 -0.30
CA ARG A 487 16.49 25.49 0.53
C ARG A 487 15.93 24.16 1.06
N HIS A 488 16.74 23.11 1.03
CA HIS A 488 16.36 21.76 1.42
C HIS A 488 17.17 21.31 2.63
N LEU A 489 16.49 20.81 3.66
CA LEU A 489 17.10 20.27 4.89
C LEU A 489 17.40 18.78 4.65
N ILE A 490 18.68 18.40 4.76
CA ILE A 490 19.16 17.08 4.35
C ILE A 490 19.34 16.14 5.55
N GLU A 491 20.11 16.53 6.57
CA GLU A 491 20.38 15.68 7.74
C GLU A 491 20.74 16.54 8.96
N ALA A 492 20.34 16.11 10.14
CA ALA A 492 20.70 16.68 11.44
C ALA A 492 21.49 15.65 12.26
N ARG A 493 22.57 16.08 12.91
CA ARG A 493 23.36 15.19 13.78
C ARG A 493 22.64 15.01 15.13
N ASN A 494 22.82 13.86 15.78
CA ASN A 494 22.37 13.59 17.18
C ASN A 494 22.98 14.56 18.24
N SER A 495 23.89 15.46 17.86
CA SER A 495 24.30 16.59 18.71
C SER A 495 23.26 17.73 18.78
N VAL A 496 22.30 17.80 17.85
CA VAL A 496 21.15 18.73 17.92
C VAL A 496 20.33 18.44 19.18
N THR A 497 19.98 19.49 19.91
CA THR A 497 19.42 19.40 21.26
C THR A 497 18.52 20.59 21.56
N GLY A 498 17.50 20.37 22.39
CA GLY A 498 16.56 21.44 22.76
C GLY A 498 15.56 21.75 21.65
N ASP A 499 15.10 23.00 21.61
CA ASP A 499 14.08 23.45 20.66
C ASP A 499 14.73 23.89 19.34
N TYR A 500 14.28 23.34 18.22
CA TYR A 500 14.78 23.67 16.87
C TYR A 500 13.70 24.35 16.04
N THR A 501 14.10 25.35 15.24
CA THR A 501 13.25 26.00 14.25
C THR A 501 13.87 25.81 12.88
N VAL A 502 13.15 25.14 11.98
CA VAL A 502 13.56 24.95 10.58
C VAL A 502 13.65 26.33 9.90
N ARG A 503 14.63 26.54 9.01
CA ARG A 503 14.82 27.86 8.36
C ARG A 503 13.53 28.28 7.64
N SER A 504 13.11 29.53 7.79
CA SER A 504 11.81 30.00 7.29
C SER A 504 11.63 29.91 5.77
N ASN A 505 12.70 29.77 5.00
CA ASN A 505 12.67 29.59 3.54
C ASN A 505 12.82 28.13 3.07
N THR A 506 12.84 27.16 4.00
CA THR A 506 12.93 25.72 3.70
C THR A 506 11.69 25.25 2.94
N LEU A 507 11.89 24.39 1.94
CA LEU A 507 10.82 23.83 1.11
C LEU A 507 10.56 22.34 1.38
N THR A 508 11.63 21.60 1.68
CA THR A 508 11.61 20.15 1.80
C THR A 508 12.52 19.73 2.94
N ILE A 509 12.07 18.73 3.70
CA ILE A 509 12.84 18.04 4.73
C ILE A 509 13.01 16.61 4.22
N ALA A 510 14.25 16.18 4.03
CA ALA A 510 14.57 14.85 3.53
C ALA A 510 14.15 13.75 4.50
N ASP A 511 14.01 12.53 3.98
CA ASP A 511 13.66 11.36 4.77
C ASP A 511 14.78 11.07 5.78
N ARG A 512 14.39 10.58 6.97
CA ARG A 512 15.25 10.43 8.17
C ARG A 512 16.00 11.69 8.64
N ALA A 513 15.70 12.90 8.15
CA ALA A 513 16.59 14.05 8.38
C ALA A 513 16.81 14.46 9.85
N PHE A 514 15.91 14.14 10.79
CA PHE A 514 16.15 14.31 12.24
C PHE A 514 16.26 12.97 12.99
N SER A 515 16.38 11.85 12.29
CA SER A 515 16.46 10.50 12.87
C SER A 515 17.53 10.44 13.95
N ASP A 516 17.20 9.77 15.05
CA ASP A 516 18.08 9.56 16.19
C ASP A 516 18.57 10.88 16.84
N SER A 517 17.87 12.01 16.64
CA SER A 517 18.11 13.26 17.38
C SER A 517 17.55 13.19 18.80
N GLU A 518 18.10 12.29 19.61
CA GLU A 518 17.54 11.85 20.90
C GLU A 518 17.27 12.98 21.90
N LYS A 519 17.93 14.13 21.77
CA LYS A 519 17.88 15.29 22.68
C LYS A 519 17.06 16.47 22.16
N LEU A 520 16.50 16.35 20.97
CA LEU A 520 15.58 17.33 20.38
C LEU A 520 14.29 17.35 21.22
N THR A 521 13.85 18.53 21.68
CA THR A 521 12.67 18.67 22.57
C THR A 521 11.44 19.24 21.90
N SER A 522 11.61 20.12 20.91
CA SER A 522 10.52 20.56 20.05
C SER A 522 11.04 20.97 18.67
N VAL A 523 10.16 20.91 17.67
CA VAL A 523 10.46 21.35 16.30
C VAL A 523 9.36 22.28 15.79
N THR A 524 9.76 23.44 15.27
CA THR A 524 8.89 24.27 14.44
C THR A 524 9.27 24.08 12.98
N ILE A 525 8.36 23.48 12.21
CA ILE A 525 8.48 23.32 10.75
C ILE A 525 8.16 24.67 10.09
N ALA A 526 8.83 24.99 8.98
CA ALA A 526 8.67 26.28 8.30
C ALA A 526 7.47 26.29 7.34
N ASP A 527 6.79 27.44 7.22
CA ASP A 527 5.59 27.63 6.36
C ASP A 527 5.79 27.36 4.86
N GLY A 528 7.04 27.17 4.40
CA GLY A 528 7.35 26.76 3.03
C GLY A 528 7.36 25.25 2.82
N VAL A 529 7.34 24.45 3.89
CA VAL A 529 7.50 22.98 3.82
C VAL A 529 6.19 22.33 3.41
N THR A 530 6.23 21.54 2.33
CA THR A 530 5.03 20.89 1.77
C THR A 530 4.86 19.42 2.17
N CYS A 531 5.88 18.80 2.74
CA CYS A 531 5.86 17.41 3.20
C CYS A 531 6.79 17.24 4.42
N ILE A 532 6.41 16.36 5.33
CA ILE A 532 7.33 15.75 6.29
C ILE A 532 7.66 14.38 5.74
N GLY A 533 8.93 14.15 5.40
CA GLY A 533 9.41 12.90 4.82
C GLY A 533 9.26 11.68 5.73
N ASP A 534 9.62 10.52 5.19
CA ASP A 534 9.57 9.23 5.87
C ASP A 534 10.61 9.18 7.00
N SER A 535 10.21 8.61 8.13
CA SER A 535 11.06 8.41 9.31
C SER A 535 11.76 9.67 9.89
N VAL A 536 11.33 10.89 9.52
CA VAL A 536 12.05 12.15 9.83
C VAL A 536 12.41 12.30 11.29
N PHE A 537 11.52 12.02 12.24
CA PHE A 537 11.76 12.10 13.68
C PHE A 537 11.89 10.74 14.36
N THR A 538 12.20 9.68 13.60
CA THR A 538 12.41 8.34 14.17
C THR A 538 13.43 8.35 15.30
N HIS A 539 13.12 7.69 16.42
CA HIS A 539 13.95 7.65 17.65
C HIS A 539 14.25 9.02 18.30
N CYS A 540 13.51 10.09 18.00
CA CYS A 540 13.60 11.35 18.74
C CYS A 540 12.95 11.22 20.15
N TYR A 541 13.56 10.45 21.04
CA TYR A 541 12.97 10.05 22.32
C TYR A 541 12.56 11.21 23.25
N SER A 542 13.24 12.36 23.16
CA SER A 542 12.94 13.56 23.97
C SER A 542 11.96 14.54 23.33
N LEU A 543 11.49 14.28 22.10
CA LEU A 543 10.65 15.20 21.34
C LEU A 543 9.25 15.26 21.94
N LYS A 544 8.80 16.44 22.35
CA LYS A 544 7.53 16.66 23.08
C LYS A 544 6.43 17.26 22.22
N SER A 545 6.81 18.06 21.23
CA SER A 545 5.89 18.75 20.33
C SER A 545 6.53 19.03 18.98
N VAL A 546 5.72 18.96 17.93
CA VAL A 546 6.07 19.44 16.59
C VAL A 546 4.96 20.34 16.10
N ASN A 547 5.32 21.54 15.66
CA ASN A 547 4.40 22.47 15.04
C ASN A 547 4.41 22.26 13.53
N ILE A 548 3.32 21.70 12.99
CA ILE A 548 3.13 21.40 11.56
C ILE A 548 2.31 22.54 10.92
N PRO A 549 2.87 23.32 9.98
CA PRO A 549 2.15 24.41 9.33
C PRO A 549 1.16 23.91 8.28
N GLU A 550 0.22 24.79 7.95
CA GLU A 550 -0.83 24.60 6.94
C GLU A 550 -0.31 24.30 5.52
N SER A 551 0.97 24.49 5.24
CA SER A 551 1.59 24.17 3.95
C SER A 551 1.82 22.67 3.74
N VAL A 552 1.87 21.88 4.82
CA VAL A 552 2.16 20.44 4.77
C VAL A 552 0.97 19.67 4.22
N LYS A 553 1.23 18.85 3.19
CA LYS A 553 0.27 18.01 2.48
C LYS A 553 0.37 16.53 2.82
N SER A 554 1.53 16.09 3.33
CA SER A 554 1.81 14.70 3.66
C SER A 554 2.70 14.59 4.90
N ILE A 555 2.46 13.52 5.66
CA ILE A 555 3.32 13.04 6.75
C ILE A 555 3.76 11.64 6.35
N GLY A 556 5.07 11.40 6.28
CA GLY A 556 5.65 10.16 5.81
C GLY A 556 5.44 8.93 6.70
N GLU A 557 5.79 7.76 6.16
CA GLU A 557 5.81 6.50 6.91
C GLU A 557 6.75 6.62 8.11
N SER A 558 6.33 6.12 9.27
CA SER A 558 7.15 6.11 10.49
C SER A 558 7.69 7.50 10.91
N ALA A 559 7.08 8.60 10.47
CA ALA A 559 7.61 9.96 10.64
C ALA A 559 7.92 10.35 12.10
N PHE A 560 7.18 9.84 13.09
CA PHE A 560 7.39 10.05 14.53
C PHE A 560 7.63 8.73 15.29
N TYR A 561 8.10 7.69 14.59
CA TYR A 561 8.31 6.34 15.13
C TYR A 561 9.27 6.37 16.35
N TRP A 562 8.83 5.82 17.50
CA TRP A 562 9.51 5.94 18.81
C TRP A 562 9.69 7.36 19.38
N CYS A 563 8.87 8.36 19.01
CA CYS A 563 8.81 9.65 19.71
C CYS A 563 8.16 9.53 21.10
N ARG A 564 8.80 8.79 22.01
CA ARG A 564 8.25 8.41 23.33
C ARG A 564 7.85 9.56 24.25
N SER A 565 8.31 10.79 24.02
CA SER A 565 7.94 11.99 24.80
C SER A 565 6.86 12.86 24.16
N LEU A 566 6.41 12.55 22.94
CA LEU A 566 5.44 13.35 22.19
C LEU A 566 4.09 13.24 22.88
N THR A 567 3.54 14.35 23.37
CA THR A 567 2.31 14.31 24.20
C THR A 567 1.02 14.48 23.41
N SER A 568 1.09 15.27 22.34
CA SER A 568 -0.02 15.63 21.48
C SER A 568 0.52 16.08 20.11
N ILE A 569 -0.29 15.91 19.06
CA ILE A 569 0.01 16.46 17.73
C ILE A 569 -1.28 16.93 17.04
N THR A 570 -1.16 17.93 16.16
CA THR A 570 -2.27 18.44 15.35
C THR A 570 -1.97 18.22 13.88
N ILE A 571 -2.91 17.62 13.17
CA ILE A 571 -2.91 17.41 11.71
C ILE A 571 -3.64 18.60 11.06
N PRO A 572 -2.94 19.48 10.31
CA PRO A 572 -3.57 20.66 9.71
C PRO A 572 -4.47 20.29 8.51
N LYS A 573 -5.32 21.23 8.07
CA LYS A 573 -6.42 20.94 7.13
C LYS A 573 -5.99 20.44 5.74
N ASN A 574 -4.75 20.75 5.35
CA ASN A 574 -4.20 20.44 4.03
C ASN A 574 -3.47 19.09 3.97
N VAL A 575 -3.31 18.37 5.10
CA VAL A 575 -2.73 17.02 5.09
C VAL A 575 -3.71 16.05 4.43
N THR A 576 -3.25 15.44 3.34
CA THR A 576 -3.97 14.51 2.48
C THR A 576 -3.52 13.06 2.66
N SER A 577 -2.28 12.84 3.10
CA SER A 577 -1.73 11.52 3.41
C SER A 577 -0.98 11.50 4.75
N ILE A 578 -1.13 10.41 5.49
CA ILE A 578 -0.37 10.03 6.67
C ILE A 578 0.11 8.61 6.43
N GLY A 579 1.43 8.40 6.42
CA GLY A 579 2.06 7.11 6.18
C GLY A 579 1.84 6.11 7.32
N GLU A 580 2.11 4.85 7.04
CA GLU A 580 1.92 3.78 8.02
C GLU A 580 2.86 3.95 9.22
N LYS A 581 2.43 3.48 10.39
CA LYS A 581 3.19 3.53 11.65
C LYS A 581 3.73 4.93 12.02
N ALA A 582 3.20 6.02 11.42
CA ALA A 582 3.69 7.38 11.60
C ALA A 582 3.77 7.83 13.06
N PHE A 583 2.91 7.29 13.94
CA PHE A 583 2.88 7.58 15.39
C PHE A 583 3.15 6.35 16.28
N TYR A 584 3.73 5.30 15.71
CA TYR A 584 3.99 4.06 16.45
C TYR A 584 5.11 4.22 17.49
N ASN A 585 4.91 3.66 18.68
CA ASN A 585 5.76 3.80 19.85
C ASN A 585 5.93 5.23 20.39
N CYS A 586 4.96 6.11 20.13
CA CYS A 586 4.81 7.40 20.79
C CYS A 586 4.22 7.25 22.21
N GLY A 587 4.91 6.54 23.12
CA GLY A 587 4.37 6.11 24.43
C GLY A 587 3.95 7.19 25.45
N SER A 588 4.02 8.49 25.12
CA SER A 588 3.42 9.58 25.92
C SER A 588 2.26 10.29 25.19
N LEU A 589 1.91 9.85 23.97
CA LEU A 589 0.91 10.48 23.12
C LEU A 589 -0.46 10.17 23.68
N ASN A 590 -1.19 11.23 24.04
CA ASN A 590 -2.52 11.13 24.64
C ASN A 590 -3.62 11.46 23.63
N GLU A 591 -3.29 12.23 22.58
CA GLU A 591 -4.25 12.83 21.66
C GLU A 591 -3.61 13.16 20.30
N ILE A 592 -4.30 12.78 19.22
CA ILE A 592 -4.02 13.19 17.84
C ILE A 592 -5.23 14.02 17.39
N TRP A 593 -5.04 15.34 17.26
CA TRP A 593 -6.09 16.25 16.80
C TRP A 593 -6.04 16.45 15.29
N VAL A 594 -7.20 16.54 14.64
CA VAL A 594 -7.30 16.92 13.23
C VAL A 594 -8.07 18.23 13.12
N ASP A 595 -7.58 19.17 12.31
CA ASP A 595 -8.31 20.40 11.99
C ASP A 595 -9.69 20.07 11.37
N GLU A 596 -10.76 20.73 11.84
CA GLU A 596 -12.14 20.43 11.42
C GLU A 596 -12.34 20.55 9.90
N ALA A 597 -11.58 21.43 9.24
CA ALA A 597 -11.62 21.64 7.79
C ALA A 597 -10.79 20.63 6.98
N ASN A 598 -10.04 19.71 7.61
CA ASN A 598 -9.37 18.62 6.91
C ASN A 598 -10.40 17.74 6.18
N GLN A 599 -10.15 17.41 4.91
CA GLN A 599 -11.10 16.65 4.07
C GLN A 599 -10.83 15.14 4.04
N TYR A 600 -9.72 14.66 4.61
CA TYR A 600 -9.23 13.28 4.48
C TYR A 600 -9.19 12.52 5.82
N TYR A 601 -9.05 13.25 6.92
CA TYR A 601 -8.93 12.71 8.27
C TYR A 601 -9.95 13.33 9.23
N SER A 602 -10.17 12.65 10.34
CA SER A 602 -10.90 13.20 11.49
C SER A 602 -10.34 12.64 12.80
N SER A 603 -10.48 13.38 13.89
CA SER A 603 -10.30 12.86 15.24
C SER A 603 -11.64 12.75 15.97
N ASP A 604 -11.76 11.83 16.92
CA ASP A 604 -12.87 11.84 17.87
C ASP A 604 -12.60 12.81 19.05
N ALA A 605 -13.53 12.87 20.01
CA ALA A 605 -13.40 13.72 21.19
C ALA A 605 -12.28 13.29 22.17
N ASN A 606 -11.65 12.13 21.93
CA ASN A 606 -10.57 11.56 22.73
C ASN A 606 -9.22 11.59 21.97
N GLY A 607 -9.15 12.24 20.80
CA GLY A 607 -7.94 12.30 19.99
C GLY A 607 -7.55 10.99 19.31
N VAL A 608 -8.49 10.08 19.06
CA VAL A 608 -8.27 8.89 18.20
C VAL A 608 -8.40 9.30 16.74
N LEU A 609 -7.42 8.93 15.92
CA LEU A 609 -7.31 9.29 14.50
C LEU A 609 -8.07 8.30 13.61
N PHE A 610 -8.88 8.86 12.70
CA PHE A 610 -9.65 8.17 11.68
C PHE A 610 -9.44 8.79 10.29
N ASN A 611 -9.86 8.10 9.23
CA ASN A 611 -10.20 8.76 7.97
C ASN A 611 -11.43 9.69 8.16
N LYS A 612 -11.75 10.51 7.14
CA LYS A 612 -12.82 11.51 7.25
C LYS A 612 -14.19 10.89 7.52
N GLU A 613 -14.46 9.74 6.89
CA GLU A 613 -15.73 9.01 6.96
C GLU A 613 -15.87 8.16 8.24
N LYS A 614 -14.79 8.01 9.02
CA LYS A 614 -14.69 7.10 10.19
C LYS A 614 -14.99 5.64 9.86
N THR A 615 -14.63 5.22 8.65
CA THR A 615 -14.68 3.81 8.19
C THR A 615 -13.38 3.04 8.46
N LYS A 616 -12.26 3.74 8.64
CA LYS A 616 -10.96 3.20 9.08
C LYS A 616 -10.47 3.94 10.34
N LEU A 617 -10.28 3.21 11.43
CA LEU A 617 -9.53 3.69 12.59
C LEU A 617 -8.04 3.55 12.27
N ILE A 618 -7.30 4.66 12.33
CA ILE A 618 -5.89 4.72 11.89
C ILE A 618 -4.96 4.57 13.09
N GLN A 619 -5.15 5.36 14.15
CA GLN A 619 -4.30 5.32 15.33
C GLN A 619 -5.05 5.79 16.58
N CYS A 620 -5.13 4.91 17.57
CA CYS A 620 -5.37 5.25 18.96
C CYS A 620 -4.04 5.71 19.59
N PRO A 621 -4.01 6.81 20.36
CA PRO A 621 -2.83 7.22 21.13
C PRO A 621 -2.36 6.12 22.08
N GLU A 622 -1.06 5.97 22.31
CA GLU A 622 -0.56 4.86 23.14
C GLU A 622 -0.87 5.07 24.64
N ASN A 623 -0.87 6.31 25.10
CA ASN A 623 -1.15 6.69 26.48
C ASN A 623 -2.63 7.06 26.68
N TYR A 624 -3.52 6.26 26.08
CA TYR A 624 -4.95 6.55 25.98
C TYR A 624 -5.73 6.29 27.28
N TYR A 625 -6.47 7.30 27.74
CA TYR A 625 -7.28 7.25 28.97
C TYR A 625 -8.78 7.52 28.73
N GLY A 626 -9.29 7.02 27.61
CA GLY A 626 -10.72 7.10 27.29
C GLY A 626 -11.64 6.47 28.33
N LYS A 627 -12.91 6.84 28.20
CA LYS A 627 -14.00 6.47 29.11
C LYS A 627 -15.27 6.23 28.30
N CYS A 628 -15.66 4.98 28.14
CA CYS A 628 -16.99 4.58 27.73
C CYS A 628 -17.72 3.86 28.89
N GLU A 629 -19.02 3.68 28.73
CA GLU A 629 -19.85 2.92 29.64
C GLU A 629 -19.85 1.45 29.24
N LEU A 630 -19.72 0.56 30.22
CA LEU A 630 -19.65 -0.90 30.03
C LEU A 630 -20.91 -1.59 30.59
N PRO A 631 -21.19 -2.86 30.21
CA PRO A 631 -22.48 -3.52 30.46
C PRO A 631 -22.95 -3.72 31.91
N ASP A 632 -22.25 -3.22 32.94
CA ASP A 632 -22.80 -3.18 34.30
C ASP A 632 -23.80 -2.03 34.53
N GLY A 633 -23.85 -1.04 33.62
CA GLY A 633 -24.71 0.13 33.71
C GLY A 633 -24.47 1.00 34.96
N ALA A 634 -23.36 0.78 35.65
CA ALA A 634 -23.11 1.29 37.00
C ALA A 634 -21.77 2.02 37.13
N ASN A 635 -20.80 1.78 36.24
CA ASN A 635 -19.47 2.37 36.32
C ASN A 635 -18.96 2.88 34.95
N ILE A 636 -18.42 4.09 34.95
CA ILE A 636 -17.59 4.61 33.85
C ILE A 636 -16.16 4.08 34.07
N TYR A 637 -15.65 3.30 33.14
CA TYR A 637 -14.35 2.66 33.27
C TYR A 637 -13.24 3.54 32.68
N SER A 638 -12.23 3.89 33.48
CA SER A 638 -10.99 4.48 32.95
C SER A 638 -10.25 3.45 32.10
N SER A 639 -9.67 3.93 30.99
CA SER A 639 -8.96 3.11 30.01
C SER A 639 -9.88 2.14 29.26
N SER A 640 -10.99 2.68 28.74
CA SER A 640 -11.94 1.98 27.88
C SER A 640 -12.17 2.75 26.58
N TYR A 641 -12.47 2.03 25.49
CA TYR A 641 -12.83 2.64 24.21
C TYR A 641 -14.02 1.96 23.53
N GLU A 642 -14.79 2.76 22.82
CA GLU A 642 -15.94 2.33 22.01
C GLU A 642 -15.65 2.72 20.55
N ILE A 643 -15.36 1.71 19.72
CA ILE A 643 -15.14 1.94 18.29
C ILE A 643 -16.49 2.29 17.64
N PRO A 644 -16.61 3.40 16.90
CA PRO A 644 -17.88 3.79 16.29
C PRO A 644 -18.44 2.76 15.30
N ASP A 645 -19.76 2.56 15.29
CA ASP A 645 -20.46 1.58 14.42
C ASP A 645 -20.17 1.71 12.91
N GLY A 646 -19.68 2.88 12.45
CA GLY A 646 -19.29 3.08 11.06
C GLY A 646 -17.93 2.48 10.67
N VAL A 647 -17.13 2.01 11.64
CA VAL A 647 -15.78 1.49 11.39
C VAL A 647 -15.83 0.08 10.83
N ILE A 648 -15.20 -0.10 9.67
CA ILE A 648 -15.08 -1.38 8.97
C ILE A 648 -13.68 -1.98 9.17
N ILE A 649 -12.68 -1.10 9.32
CA ILE A 649 -11.25 -1.46 9.38
C ILE A 649 -10.63 -0.87 10.65
N ILE A 650 -10.08 -1.73 11.51
CA ILE A 650 -9.07 -1.33 12.50
C ILE A 650 -7.73 -1.41 11.79
N GLY A 651 -7.03 -0.28 11.65
CA GLY A 651 -5.79 -0.19 10.89
C GLY A 651 -4.60 -0.91 11.54
N ASP A 652 -3.54 -1.07 10.76
CA ASP A 652 -2.28 -1.63 11.22
C ASP A 652 -1.71 -0.83 12.38
N SER A 653 -1.34 -1.53 13.45
CA SER A 653 -0.83 -0.99 14.71
C SER A 653 -1.75 0.03 15.41
N ALA A 654 -3.04 0.08 15.07
CA ALA A 654 -3.93 1.12 15.54
C ALA A 654 -4.11 1.21 17.07
N PHE A 655 -4.02 0.11 17.81
CA PHE A 655 -3.98 0.09 19.29
C PHE A 655 -2.64 -0.46 19.82
N ALA A 656 -1.61 -0.50 18.99
CA ALA A 656 -0.31 -1.04 19.38
C ALA A 656 0.27 -0.25 20.56
N ASN A 657 0.85 -0.97 21.53
CA ASN A 657 1.39 -0.40 22.77
C ASN A 657 0.40 0.46 23.59
N CYS A 658 -0.92 0.38 23.36
CA CYS A 658 -1.93 0.92 24.28
C CYS A 658 -1.96 0.07 25.57
N PHE A 659 -0.91 0.15 26.39
CA PHE A 659 -0.64 -0.74 27.53
C PHE A 659 -1.70 -0.69 28.62
N ASP A 660 -2.30 0.50 28.80
CA ASP A 660 -3.30 0.80 29.82
C ASP A 660 -4.73 0.49 29.34
N LEU A 661 -4.98 0.36 28.03
CA LEU A 661 -6.31 0.07 27.47
C LEU A 661 -6.80 -1.29 27.98
N ARG A 662 -7.90 -1.29 28.72
CA ARG A 662 -8.40 -2.47 29.42
C ARG A 662 -9.69 -3.01 28.82
N TYR A 663 -10.54 -2.14 28.27
CA TYR A 663 -11.83 -2.55 27.70
C TYR A 663 -12.02 -1.95 26.32
N LEU A 664 -12.49 -2.75 25.36
CA LEU A 664 -12.70 -2.31 23.99
C LEU A 664 -14.02 -2.84 23.45
N ILE A 665 -14.93 -1.95 23.04
CA ILE A 665 -16.14 -2.32 22.33
C ILE A 665 -15.83 -2.27 20.82
N ILE A 666 -16.07 -3.37 20.12
CA ILE A 666 -15.85 -3.54 18.68
C ILE A 666 -17.22 -3.82 18.02
N PRO A 667 -17.66 -3.00 17.04
CA PRO A 667 -18.94 -3.23 16.38
C PRO A 667 -18.84 -4.36 15.34
N GLU A 668 -19.98 -5.02 15.07
CA GLU A 668 -20.12 -6.10 14.07
C GLU A 668 -19.71 -5.69 12.64
N THR A 669 -19.65 -4.39 12.37
CA THR A 669 -19.21 -3.81 11.10
C THR A 669 -17.70 -3.96 10.85
N VAL A 670 -16.90 -4.20 11.89
CA VAL A 670 -15.47 -4.49 11.75
C VAL A 670 -15.28 -5.86 11.11
N SER A 671 -14.74 -5.86 9.90
CA SER A 671 -14.42 -7.06 9.11
C SER A 671 -12.92 -7.22 8.85
N ILE A 672 -12.11 -6.19 9.17
CA ILE A 672 -10.65 -6.21 9.04
C ILE A 672 -10.01 -5.63 10.30
N ILE A 673 -9.05 -6.37 10.86
CA ILE A 673 -8.14 -5.92 11.92
C ILE A 673 -6.72 -6.00 11.35
N GLY A 674 -6.00 -4.89 11.37
CA GLY A 674 -4.68 -4.75 10.75
C GLY A 674 -3.55 -5.52 11.43
N GLU A 675 -2.38 -5.55 10.79
CA GLU A 675 -1.18 -6.14 11.40
C GLU A 675 -0.75 -5.33 12.64
N SER A 676 -0.38 -6.05 13.70
CA SER A 676 0.06 -5.50 14.98
C SER A 676 -0.97 -4.57 15.63
N ALA A 677 -2.23 -4.53 15.16
CA ALA A 677 -3.28 -3.63 15.64
C ALA A 677 -3.44 -3.70 17.17
N PHE A 678 -3.26 -4.88 17.76
CA PHE A 678 -3.28 -5.15 19.20
C PHE A 678 -1.92 -5.66 19.74
N SER A 679 -0.80 -5.35 19.08
CA SER A 679 0.54 -5.72 19.56
C SER A 679 0.84 -5.02 20.87
N LYS A 680 1.06 -5.80 21.93
CA LYS A 680 1.38 -5.36 23.30
C LYS A 680 0.31 -4.47 23.96
N THR A 681 -0.92 -4.49 23.46
CA THR A 681 -2.07 -3.78 24.03
C THR A 681 -2.52 -4.42 25.36
N GLY A 682 -3.04 -3.60 26.29
CA GLY A 682 -3.77 -4.05 27.48
C GLY A 682 -3.01 -5.06 28.33
N SER A 683 -1.84 -4.65 28.81
CA SER A 683 -0.64 -5.43 29.19
C SER A 683 -0.77 -6.71 30.05
N ASN A 684 -1.95 -7.08 30.56
CA ASN A 684 -2.28 -8.44 31.06
C ASN A 684 -3.80 -8.78 31.06
N SER A 685 -4.70 -7.90 30.60
CA SER A 685 -6.17 -8.09 30.71
C SER A 685 -6.99 -7.15 29.80
N LEU A 686 -6.74 -7.15 28.48
CA LEU A 686 -7.67 -6.53 27.52
C LEU A 686 -8.95 -7.40 27.45
N GLU A 687 -10.10 -6.80 27.70
CA GLU A 687 -11.42 -7.42 27.57
C GLU A 687 -12.19 -6.74 26.44
N ILE A 688 -12.74 -7.54 25.53
CA ILE A 688 -13.37 -7.10 24.29
C ILE A 688 -14.87 -7.39 24.33
N TYR A 689 -15.67 -6.44 23.91
CA TYR A 689 -17.12 -6.58 23.76
C TYR A 689 -17.45 -6.43 22.27
N TYR A 690 -17.66 -7.56 21.59
CA TYR A 690 -18.01 -7.59 20.18
C TYR A 690 -19.53 -7.62 20.01
N SER A 691 -20.10 -6.69 19.25
CA SER A 691 -21.55 -6.64 19.10
C SER A 691 -22.12 -7.75 18.21
N GLY A 692 -21.31 -8.33 17.33
CA GLY A 692 -21.68 -9.46 16.48
C GLY A 692 -21.60 -10.83 17.17
N SER A 693 -21.92 -11.87 16.41
CA SER A 693 -21.89 -13.27 16.87
C SER A 693 -20.47 -13.82 17.04
N GLU A 694 -20.33 -14.97 17.72
CA GLU A 694 -19.05 -15.69 17.80
C GLU A 694 -18.62 -16.18 16.42
N GLU A 695 -19.56 -16.59 15.57
CA GLU A 695 -19.31 -16.97 14.19
C GLU A 695 -18.76 -15.79 13.37
N ALA A 696 -19.42 -14.62 13.43
CA ALA A 696 -18.97 -13.41 12.72
C ALA A 696 -17.60 -12.92 13.20
N TRP A 697 -17.26 -13.11 14.49
CA TRP A 697 -15.92 -12.79 15.00
C TRP A 697 -14.82 -13.63 14.32
N HIS A 698 -15.07 -14.92 14.10
CA HIS A 698 -14.13 -15.81 13.41
C HIS A 698 -14.05 -15.54 11.90
N GLU A 699 -14.99 -14.78 11.33
CA GLU A 699 -14.96 -14.30 9.94
C GLU A 699 -14.17 -12.98 9.77
N ILE A 700 -13.70 -12.33 10.85
CA ILE A 700 -12.88 -11.11 10.77
C ILE A 700 -11.47 -11.44 10.26
N ALA A 701 -11.01 -10.70 9.25
CA ALA A 701 -9.63 -10.80 8.77
C ALA A 701 -8.65 -10.14 9.75
N VAL A 702 -7.96 -10.92 10.59
CA VAL A 702 -7.04 -10.42 11.64
C VAL A 702 -5.56 -10.53 11.26
N GLY A 703 -4.87 -9.40 11.14
CA GLY A 703 -3.45 -9.22 10.82
C GLY A 703 -2.46 -9.94 11.76
N PHE A 704 -1.16 -9.96 11.41
CA PHE A 704 -0.14 -10.64 12.22
C PHE A 704 0.12 -9.91 13.56
N ASP A 705 0.81 -10.58 14.51
CA ASP A 705 1.21 -10.05 15.83
C ASP A 705 0.10 -9.38 16.68
N ASN A 706 -1.15 -9.82 16.52
CA ASN A 706 -2.27 -9.42 17.38
C ASN A 706 -2.30 -10.26 18.67
N VAL A 707 -1.26 -10.14 19.51
CA VAL A 707 -1.04 -11.00 20.70
C VAL A 707 -2.24 -11.06 21.66
N ALA A 708 -2.98 -9.96 21.82
CA ALA A 708 -4.19 -9.91 22.66
C ALA A 708 -5.34 -10.80 22.11
N LEU A 709 -5.34 -11.10 20.82
CA LEU A 709 -6.32 -11.91 20.11
C LEU A 709 -5.82 -13.34 19.84
N THR A 710 -5.04 -13.92 20.76
CA THR A 710 -4.53 -15.30 20.60
C THR A 710 -5.43 -16.34 21.30
N ASP A 711 -5.64 -17.51 20.70
CA ASP A 711 -6.67 -18.50 21.07
C ASP A 711 -6.73 -18.87 22.57
N SER A 712 -5.60 -18.83 23.29
CA SER A 712 -5.57 -19.11 24.74
C SER A 712 -6.25 -18.05 25.61
N LEU A 713 -6.49 -16.86 25.03
CA LEU A 713 -7.07 -15.66 25.62
C LEU A 713 -8.45 -15.31 25.03
N ILE A 714 -8.65 -15.47 23.70
CA ILE A 714 -9.90 -15.16 22.95
C ILE A 714 -11.15 -15.55 23.76
N ASN A 715 -11.34 -16.85 24.04
CA ASN A 715 -12.59 -17.36 24.64
C ASN A 715 -12.77 -17.04 26.13
N LYS A 716 -11.82 -16.33 26.76
CA LYS A 716 -11.93 -15.89 28.17
C LYS A 716 -12.16 -14.40 28.33
N LEU A 717 -11.90 -13.61 27.29
CA LEU A 717 -11.82 -12.16 27.35
C LEU A 717 -12.67 -11.47 26.28
N ILE A 718 -13.34 -12.21 25.40
CA ILE A 718 -14.27 -11.66 24.40
C ILE A 718 -15.71 -12.01 24.78
N HIS A 719 -16.58 -11.00 24.78
CA HIS A 719 -18.02 -11.11 24.99
C HIS A 719 -18.73 -10.86 23.66
N PHE A 720 -19.43 -11.88 23.15
CA PHE A 720 -20.16 -11.85 21.88
C PHE A 720 -21.63 -11.42 22.05
N ASN A 721 -22.24 -10.97 20.95
CA ASN A 721 -23.61 -10.46 20.87
C ASN A 721 -23.86 -9.28 21.84
N TYR A 722 -22.85 -8.42 22.01
CA TYR A 722 -22.94 -7.26 22.88
C TYR A 722 -23.92 -6.21 22.33
N SER A 723 -25.00 -5.96 23.06
CA SER A 723 -25.90 -4.83 22.81
C SER A 723 -25.90 -3.89 24.02
N LYS A 724 -25.60 -2.61 23.79
CA LYS A 724 -25.81 -1.55 24.79
C LYS A 724 -27.32 -1.45 25.05
N SER A 725 -27.75 -1.49 26.31
CA SER A 725 -29.18 -1.36 26.62
C SER A 725 -29.65 0.05 26.31
N GLU A 726 -30.54 0.20 25.32
CA GLU A 726 -31.21 1.48 25.06
C GLU A 726 -32.00 1.90 26.31
N GLU A 727 -31.68 3.07 26.88
CA GLU A 727 -32.59 3.70 27.83
C GLU A 727 -33.84 4.17 27.08
N GLU A 728 -35.00 3.55 27.35
CA GLU A 728 -36.27 4.17 26.99
C GLU A 728 -36.33 5.57 27.63
N PRO A 729 -36.68 6.64 26.88
CA PRO A 729 -36.73 7.98 27.42
C PRO A 729 -37.85 8.07 28.46
N THR A 730 -37.48 7.97 29.73
CA THR A 730 -38.42 8.10 30.85
C THR A 730 -39.13 9.45 30.80
N GLU A 731 -40.46 9.42 30.74
CA GLU A 731 -41.28 10.62 30.86
C GLU A 731 -40.95 11.36 32.17
N PRO A 732 -40.93 12.71 32.18
CA PRO A 732 -40.57 13.46 33.37
C PRO A 732 -41.61 13.26 34.47
N SER A 733 -41.25 12.48 35.50
CA SER A 733 -42.11 12.23 36.66
C SER A 733 -42.38 13.51 37.45
N GLU A 734 -43.65 13.78 37.72
CA GLU A 734 -44.13 14.99 38.41
C GLU A 734 -43.55 15.15 39.83
N GLU A 735 -43.26 16.40 40.23
CA GLU A 735 -42.95 16.74 41.62
C GLU A 735 -44.17 16.54 42.54
N PRO A 736 -43.97 16.16 43.82
CA PRO A 736 -45.07 15.79 44.71
C PRO A 736 -45.84 17.01 45.24
N THR A 737 -47.14 17.08 44.96
CA THR A 737 -48.04 18.07 45.55
C THR A 737 -48.43 17.72 46.99
N GLU A 738 -48.22 18.63 47.95
CA GLU A 738 -49.03 18.68 49.17
C GLU A 738 -50.34 19.47 48.95
N PRO A 739 -51.41 19.21 49.72
CA PRO A 739 -52.78 19.59 49.33
C PRO A 739 -53.35 20.78 50.12
N SER A 740 -54.22 21.60 49.49
CA SER A 740 -55.44 22.14 50.13
C SER A 740 -56.33 23.02 49.22
N GLU A 741 -57.65 22.91 49.42
CA GLU A 741 -58.75 23.87 49.15
C GLU A 741 -59.36 23.99 47.73
N GLU A 742 -60.51 23.30 47.57
CA GLU A 742 -61.72 23.67 46.80
C GLU A 742 -62.27 25.09 47.13
N PRO A 743 -63.33 25.62 46.47
CA PRO A 743 -63.86 25.38 45.10
C PRO A 743 -64.28 26.69 44.36
N SER A 744 -64.58 26.64 43.05
CA SER A 744 -65.80 27.28 42.44
C SER A 744 -65.94 27.12 40.92
N GLU A 745 -67.12 26.61 40.53
CA GLU A 745 -67.80 26.66 39.21
C GLU A 745 -68.43 28.06 38.93
N PRO A 746 -69.14 28.34 37.78
CA PRO A 746 -69.14 27.76 36.41
C PRO A 746 -69.27 28.83 35.26
N SER A 747 -69.69 28.38 34.05
CA SER A 747 -70.29 29.14 32.91
C SER A 747 -69.32 29.92 31.98
N GLU A 748 -69.61 30.20 30.69
CA GLU A 748 -70.85 30.10 29.88
C GLU A 748 -70.54 29.98 28.34
N GLU A 749 -71.52 29.54 27.54
CA GLU A 749 -71.58 29.58 26.04
C GLU A 749 -71.97 31.01 25.53
N PRO A 750 -72.17 31.31 24.20
CA PRO A 750 -71.52 30.90 22.94
C PRO A 750 -71.32 32.12 21.96
N SER A 751 -71.13 31.88 20.64
CA SER A 751 -71.57 32.66 19.44
C SER A 751 -70.53 33.16 18.39
N GLU A 752 -70.93 33.07 17.11
CA GLU A 752 -70.27 33.49 15.83
C GLU A 752 -70.59 35.01 15.50
N PRO A 753 -70.41 35.61 14.27
CA PRO A 753 -69.90 35.14 12.96
C PRO A 753 -69.06 36.17 12.12
N SER A 754 -68.99 35.96 10.78
CA SER A 754 -68.62 36.89 9.66
C SER A 754 -67.10 37.09 9.36
N GLU A 755 -66.63 37.37 8.14
CA GLU A 755 -67.28 37.65 6.83
C GLU A 755 -66.32 37.33 5.64
N GLU A 756 -66.85 37.16 4.41
CA GLU A 756 -66.13 37.05 3.12
C GLU A 756 -66.00 38.46 2.45
N PRO A 757 -65.20 38.75 1.37
CA PRO A 757 -65.55 38.26 0.00
C PRO A 757 -64.46 38.24 -1.14
N SER A 758 -64.83 37.54 -2.24
CA SER A 758 -64.70 37.91 -3.68
C SER A 758 -63.42 37.72 -4.54
N GLU A 759 -63.66 37.19 -5.75
CA GLU A 759 -62.79 37.00 -6.95
C GLU A 759 -62.75 38.25 -7.88
N PRO A 760 -62.08 38.23 -9.08
CA PRO A 760 -62.60 37.62 -10.35
C PRO A 760 -61.57 36.72 -11.09
N SER A 761 -61.94 35.67 -11.86
CA SER A 761 -62.45 35.60 -13.28
C SER A 761 -61.49 36.18 -14.36
N GLU A 762 -61.37 35.67 -15.61
CA GLU A 762 -62.20 34.75 -16.41
C GLU A 762 -61.42 34.11 -17.62
N GLU A 763 -62.11 33.25 -18.38
CA GLU A 763 -61.79 32.47 -19.61
C GLU A 763 -61.31 33.27 -20.89
N THR A 764 -61.05 32.77 -22.13
CA THR A 764 -61.24 31.48 -22.88
C THR A 764 -60.43 31.40 -24.22
N THR A 765 -60.37 30.19 -24.84
CA THR A 765 -60.34 29.84 -26.30
C THR A 765 -59.11 29.95 -27.26
N GLU A 766 -58.98 28.85 -28.05
CA GLU A 766 -58.32 28.57 -29.37
C GLU A 766 -58.89 29.39 -30.57
N PRO A 767 -58.43 29.33 -31.87
CA PRO A 767 -57.83 28.17 -32.60
C PRO A 767 -56.80 28.39 -33.77
N SER A 768 -56.28 27.24 -34.29
CA SER A 768 -55.95 26.84 -35.69
C SER A 768 -55.11 27.71 -36.68
N GLU A 769 -54.09 27.12 -37.34
CA GLU A 769 -54.04 26.77 -38.80
C GLU A 769 -52.61 26.37 -39.31
N GLU A 770 -52.56 25.41 -40.25
CA GLU A 770 -51.44 25.08 -41.18
C GLU A 770 -51.58 25.93 -42.49
N PRO A 771 -50.69 25.95 -43.53
CA PRO A 771 -49.83 24.85 -44.04
C PRO A 771 -48.48 25.23 -44.77
N SER A 772 -47.87 24.20 -45.38
CA SER A 772 -47.21 24.16 -46.74
C SER A 772 -45.68 24.33 -46.97
N GLU A 773 -45.15 23.38 -47.76
CA GLU A 773 -43.84 23.23 -48.45
C GLU A 773 -43.73 24.14 -49.74
N PRO A 774 -42.78 24.04 -50.74
CA PRO A 774 -41.76 22.97 -51.05
C PRO A 774 -40.42 23.34 -51.77
N SER A 775 -39.66 22.28 -52.17
CA SER A 775 -38.77 22.13 -53.38
C SER A 775 -37.42 22.89 -53.45
N GLU A 776 -36.34 22.49 -54.17
CA GLU A 776 -36.05 21.34 -55.07
C GLU A 776 -34.51 21.11 -55.32
N GLU A 777 -34.13 19.88 -55.77
CA GLU A 777 -33.02 19.43 -56.67
C GLU A 777 -31.68 20.23 -56.87
N SER A 778 -30.48 19.66 -56.60
CA SER A 778 -29.55 18.92 -57.54
C SER A 778 -28.34 19.75 -58.08
N THR A 779 -27.25 19.29 -58.75
CA THR A 779 -26.65 17.98 -59.18
C THR A 779 -25.10 17.94 -58.99
N GLU A 780 -24.45 16.78 -59.26
CA GLU A 780 -23.03 16.58 -59.68
C GLU A 780 -22.80 16.91 -61.21
N PRO A 781 -21.63 16.74 -61.92
CA PRO A 781 -20.40 15.96 -61.60
C PRO A 781 -18.98 16.45 -62.07
N SER A 782 -17.95 15.73 -61.57
CA SER A 782 -16.73 15.16 -62.24
C SER A 782 -15.59 15.96 -62.92
N GLU A 783 -14.40 15.31 -62.85
CA GLU A 783 -13.19 15.30 -63.72
C GLU A 783 -11.93 16.12 -63.34
N ALA A 784 -10.77 15.48 -63.54
CA ALA A 784 -9.38 15.99 -63.38
C ALA A 784 -8.67 16.06 -64.76
N PRO A 785 -7.49 16.71 -64.90
CA PRO A 785 -6.29 15.90 -65.22
C PRO A 785 -4.87 16.48 -64.90
N SER A 786 -3.91 15.55 -64.69
CA SER A 786 -2.46 15.49 -65.06
C SER A 786 -1.47 16.71 -65.09
N TYR A 787 -0.31 16.53 -64.41
CA TYR A 787 1.14 16.66 -64.82
C TYR A 787 1.61 17.63 -65.96
N PRO A 788 2.85 18.20 -65.96
CA PRO A 788 4.13 17.51 -65.65
C PRO A 788 5.27 18.32 -64.97
N SER A 789 6.48 17.73 -64.99
CA SER A 789 7.77 18.05 -64.33
C SER A 789 8.66 19.14 -64.94
N GLU A 790 9.59 19.72 -64.15
CA GLU A 790 10.94 20.14 -64.60
C GLU A 790 11.95 20.31 -63.42
N GLU A 791 13.22 19.95 -63.65
CA GLU A 791 14.46 20.27 -62.89
C GLU A 791 15.27 21.28 -63.75
N PRO A 792 16.31 22.04 -63.29
CA PRO A 792 17.39 21.59 -62.37
C PRO A 792 18.11 22.68 -61.49
N SER A 793 19.27 22.29 -60.92
CA SER A 793 20.51 23.05 -60.62
C SER A 793 20.83 23.53 -59.18
N GLU A 794 22.01 23.10 -58.69
CA GLU A 794 22.77 23.68 -57.56
C GLU A 794 23.56 24.93 -58.02
N PRO A 795 24.01 25.84 -57.12
CA PRO A 795 25.29 25.59 -56.43
C PRO A 795 25.42 26.11 -54.98
N SER A 796 26.20 25.38 -54.18
CA SER A 796 27.08 25.81 -53.07
C SER A 796 26.70 26.98 -52.14
N GLU A 797 26.55 26.69 -50.84
CA GLU A 797 27.30 27.34 -49.74
C GLU A 797 27.22 26.49 -48.44
N GLU A 798 28.05 26.80 -47.44
CA GLU A 798 28.31 25.95 -46.26
C GLU A 798 27.09 25.84 -45.31
N PRO A 799 26.79 24.66 -44.72
CA PRO A 799 25.77 24.56 -43.68
C PRO A 799 26.33 25.03 -42.33
N SER A 800 25.88 26.22 -41.89
CA SER A 800 25.78 26.56 -40.48
C SER A 800 24.83 25.59 -39.75
N GLU A 801 24.99 25.45 -38.44
CA GLU A 801 24.27 24.51 -37.59
C GLU A 801 22.73 24.52 -37.78
N PRO A 802 22.06 23.36 -37.88
CA PRO A 802 20.61 23.29 -37.85
C PRO A 802 20.12 23.34 -36.39
N THR A 803 19.75 24.53 -35.92
CA THR A 803 18.87 24.68 -34.77
C THR A 803 17.43 24.36 -35.18
N ASP A 804 17.02 23.10 -35.04
CA ASP A 804 15.63 22.67 -35.18
C ASP A 804 15.20 21.90 -33.93
N GLN A 805 14.72 22.64 -32.92
CA GLN A 805 13.65 22.11 -32.08
C GLN A 805 12.32 22.50 -32.72
N PRO A 806 11.30 21.63 -32.73
CA PRO A 806 9.97 22.03 -33.16
C PRO A 806 9.43 23.07 -32.17
N ASN A 807 9.35 24.33 -32.62
CA ASN A 807 8.74 25.39 -31.82
C ASN A 807 7.33 24.98 -31.39
N GLU A 808 7.09 24.98 -30.08
CA GLU A 808 5.72 25.00 -29.55
C GLU A 808 5.04 26.26 -30.14
N PRO A 809 3.82 26.18 -30.69
CA PRO A 809 3.17 27.34 -31.27
C PRO A 809 2.88 28.38 -30.18
N GLU A 810 3.61 29.50 -30.23
CA GLU A 810 3.32 30.67 -29.40
C GLU A 810 1.88 31.13 -29.63
N THR A 811 1.17 31.47 -28.55
CA THR A 811 -0.18 32.05 -28.65
C THR A 811 -0.16 33.29 -29.56
N PRO A 812 -1.01 33.38 -30.60
CA PRO A 812 -0.97 34.49 -31.55
C PRO A 812 -1.06 35.85 -30.86
N THR A 813 -0.04 36.70 -31.09
CA THR A 813 0.07 38.03 -30.46
C THR A 813 -0.85 39.08 -31.08
N GLU A 814 -1.45 38.81 -32.24
CA GLU A 814 -2.54 39.60 -32.82
C GLU A 814 -3.77 38.72 -33.08
N ASN A 815 -4.96 39.25 -32.80
CA ASN A 815 -6.24 38.56 -33.05
C ASN A 815 -6.60 38.61 -34.55
N PRO A 816 -6.67 37.47 -35.26
CA PRO A 816 -6.96 37.45 -36.70
C PRO A 816 -8.47 37.61 -37.01
N PHE A 817 -9.36 37.49 -36.03
CA PHE A 817 -10.79 37.40 -36.27
C PHE A 817 -11.51 38.74 -36.11
N THR A 818 -12.13 39.20 -37.20
CA THR A 818 -12.89 40.46 -37.26
C THR A 818 -14.20 40.45 -36.47
N ASP A 819 -14.69 39.26 -36.11
CA ASP A 819 -15.92 39.01 -35.35
C ASP A 819 -15.69 38.59 -33.89
N VAL A 820 -14.45 38.74 -33.40
CA VAL A 820 -14.07 38.59 -31.99
C VAL A 820 -13.44 39.89 -31.54
N LYS A 821 -14.05 40.58 -30.57
CA LYS A 821 -13.55 41.85 -30.02
C LYS A 821 -12.85 41.59 -28.70
N GLU A 822 -11.84 42.39 -28.38
CA GLU A 822 -11.10 42.32 -27.10
C GLU A 822 -12.02 42.41 -25.86
N SER A 823 -13.17 43.10 -25.98
CA SER A 823 -14.18 43.20 -24.93
C SER A 823 -15.08 41.96 -24.76
N ASP A 824 -15.01 40.98 -25.65
CA ASP A 824 -15.89 39.81 -25.61
C ASP A 824 -15.37 38.76 -24.62
N TYR A 825 -16.24 38.16 -23.81
CA TYR A 825 -15.85 37.18 -22.78
C TYR A 825 -15.13 35.92 -23.32
N PHE A 826 -15.25 35.66 -24.62
CA PHE A 826 -14.59 34.56 -25.33
C PHE A 826 -13.31 34.99 -26.06
N ALA A 827 -12.88 36.26 -26.01
CA ALA A 827 -11.69 36.73 -26.73
C ALA A 827 -10.42 35.94 -26.35
N THR A 828 -10.06 35.93 -25.07
CA THR A 828 -8.90 35.15 -24.57
C THR A 828 -9.06 33.64 -24.82
N PRO A 829 -10.21 33.00 -24.50
CA PRO A 829 -10.45 31.60 -24.88
C PRO A 829 -10.31 31.28 -26.37
N VAL A 830 -10.72 32.18 -27.27
CA VAL A 830 -10.54 31.99 -28.73
C VAL A 830 -9.06 32.01 -29.09
N LEU A 831 -8.29 32.99 -28.60
CA LEU A 831 -6.86 33.08 -28.92
C LEU A 831 -6.06 31.91 -28.36
N TRP A 832 -6.37 31.46 -27.13
CA TRP A 832 -5.82 30.21 -26.57
C TRP A 832 -6.15 29.00 -27.44
N ALA A 833 -7.42 28.85 -27.85
CA ALA A 833 -7.85 27.70 -28.66
C ALA A 833 -7.23 27.69 -30.06
N VAL A 834 -6.83 28.85 -30.60
CA VAL A 834 -6.06 28.94 -31.84
C VAL A 834 -4.60 28.59 -31.59
N GLY A 835 -3.98 29.15 -30.55
CA GLY A 835 -2.57 28.86 -30.18
C GLY A 835 -2.33 27.38 -29.91
N LYS A 836 -3.26 26.70 -29.23
CA LYS A 836 -3.21 25.24 -29.00
C LYS A 836 -3.76 24.39 -30.16
N ASN A 837 -3.94 24.96 -31.36
CA ASN A 837 -4.44 24.28 -32.57
C ASN A 837 -5.80 23.54 -32.43
N ILE A 838 -6.61 23.93 -31.44
CA ILE A 838 -7.94 23.36 -31.22
C ILE A 838 -8.88 23.75 -32.37
N THR A 839 -8.82 25.01 -32.82
CA THR A 839 -9.65 25.56 -33.90
C THR A 839 -8.99 26.72 -34.64
N ASN A 840 -9.03 26.68 -35.98
CA ASN A 840 -8.51 27.75 -36.86
C ASN A 840 -9.57 28.80 -37.25
N GLY A 841 -10.73 28.79 -36.58
CA GLY A 841 -11.90 29.61 -36.95
C GLY A 841 -12.77 28.96 -38.02
N MET A 842 -13.69 29.73 -38.60
CA MET A 842 -14.50 29.33 -39.77
C MET A 842 -13.84 29.77 -41.08
N SER A 843 -12.99 30.80 -41.02
CA SER A 843 -12.11 31.27 -42.09
C SER A 843 -10.93 32.03 -41.46
N ALA A 844 -9.96 32.44 -42.28
CA ALA A 844 -8.79 33.19 -41.81
C ALA A 844 -9.11 34.50 -41.05
N THR A 845 -10.32 35.06 -41.19
CA THR A 845 -10.71 36.34 -40.56
C THR A 845 -12.05 36.31 -39.83
N SER A 846 -12.67 35.13 -39.65
CA SER A 846 -13.92 34.97 -38.89
C SER A 846 -13.94 33.68 -38.08
N PHE A 847 -14.27 33.81 -36.79
CA PHE A 847 -14.46 32.72 -35.85
C PHE A 847 -15.93 32.27 -35.73
N ALA A 848 -16.88 33.15 -36.04
CA ALA A 848 -18.33 32.98 -35.86
C ALA A 848 -18.74 32.58 -34.43
N PRO A 849 -18.41 33.37 -33.38
CA PRO A 849 -18.58 32.97 -31.97
C PRO A 849 -20.02 32.63 -31.57
N ASN A 850 -21.02 33.24 -32.23
CA ASN A 850 -22.44 33.01 -31.96
C ASN A 850 -23.05 31.83 -32.75
N ALA A 851 -22.31 31.19 -33.65
CA ALA A 851 -22.82 30.04 -34.38
C ALA A 851 -22.94 28.82 -33.45
N PRO A 852 -24.03 28.03 -33.55
CA PRO A 852 -24.18 26.79 -32.79
C PRO A 852 -23.16 25.74 -33.24
N CYS A 853 -22.64 24.95 -32.30
CA CYS A 853 -21.78 23.82 -32.63
C CYS A 853 -22.55 22.51 -32.74
N THR A 854 -22.08 21.68 -33.66
CA THR A 854 -22.48 20.29 -33.82
C THR A 854 -21.72 19.36 -32.87
N ARG A 855 -22.29 18.19 -32.58
CA ARG A 855 -21.66 17.16 -31.71
C ARG A 855 -20.28 16.74 -32.19
N GLY A 856 -20.09 16.60 -33.51
CA GLY A 856 -18.79 16.31 -34.12
C GLY A 856 -17.76 17.41 -33.88
N GLN A 857 -18.14 18.69 -34.00
CA GLN A 857 -17.24 19.82 -33.70
C GLN A 857 -16.80 19.85 -32.24
N ILE A 858 -17.72 19.64 -31.29
CA ILE A 858 -17.40 19.68 -29.85
C ILE A 858 -16.46 18.54 -29.47
N VAL A 859 -16.74 17.32 -29.92
CA VAL A 859 -15.87 16.18 -29.64
C VAL A 859 -14.50 16.35 -30.29
N THR A 860 -14.41 16.93 -31.50
CA THR A 860 -13.11 17.30 -32.11
C THR A 860 -12.37 18.38 -31.33
N PHE A 861 -13.05 19.41 -30.82
CA PHE A 861 -12.41 20.47 -30.04
C PHE A 861 -11.88 19.92 -28.70
N LEU A 862 -12.67 19.09 -28.02
CA LEU A 862 -12.28 18.42 -26.79
C LEU A 862 -11.10 17.47 -27.00
N TRP A 863 -11.17 16.60 -28.03
CA TRP A 863 -10.07 15.71 -28.42
C TRP A 863 -8.76 16.46 -28.69
N ARG A 864 -8.82 17.61 -29.37
CA ARG A 864 -7.65 18.45 -29.63
C ARG A 864 -7.13 19.17 -28.37
N ALA A 865 -8.03 19.62 -27.49
CA ALA A 865 -7.64 20.18 -26.20
C ALA A 865 -6.88 19.16 -25.34
N CYS A 866 -7.24 17.87 -25.45
CA CYS A 866 -6.54 16.75 -24.85
C CYS A 866 -5.31 16.26 -25.64
N GLY A 867 -4.78 17.03 -26.61
CA GLY A 867 -3.56 16.68 -27.36
C GLY A 867 -3.76 15.84 -28.62
N SER A 868 -5.01 15.58 -29.05
CA SER A 868 -5.37 14.72 -30.20
C SER A 868 -4.87 13.26 -30.10
N PRO A 869 -5.04 12.55 -28.96
CA PRO A 869 -4.55 11.18 -28.77
C PRO A 869 -5.15 10.21 -29.80
N GLU A 870 -4.33 9.33 -30.35
CA GLU A 870 -4.78 8.35 -31.34
C GLU A 870 -5.67 7.27 -30.67
N PRO A 871 -6.91 7.04 -31.11
CA PRO A 871 -7.80 6.06 -30.49
C PRO A 871 -7.28 4.63 -30.72
N THR A 872 -7.25 3.82 -29.66
CA THR A 872 -6.81 2.41 -29.75
C THR A 872 -7.89 1.52 -30.37
N SER A 873 -9.16 1.89 -30.21
CA SER A 873 -10.31 1.16 -30.74
C SER A 873 -10.55 1.47 -32.22
N THR A 874 -10.44 0.44 -33.06
CA THR A 874 -10.90 0.50 -34.47
C THR A 874 -12.41 0.28 -34.61
N LYS A 875 -13.14 0.03 -33.51
CA LYS A 875 -14.53 -0.47 -33.52
C LYS A 875 -15.54 0.68 -33.51
N ASN A 876 -15.88 1.18 -34.69
CA ASN A 876 -16.98 2.13 -34.88
C ASN A 876 -18.34 1.41 -34.95
N ASN A 877 -19.21 1.61 -33.95
CA ASN A 877 -20.59 1.08 -33.95
C ASN A 877 -21.61 2.05 -34.59
N PHE A 878 -21.23 3.30 -34.90
CA PHE A 878 -22.13 4.34 -35.38
C PHE A 878 -22.14 4.42 -36.91
N LYS A 879 -23.32 4.23 -37.51
CA LYS A 879 -23.52 4.20 -38.98
C LYS A 879 -23.34 5.57 -39.65
N ASP A 880 -23.50 6.64 -38.89
CA ASP A 880 -23.40 8.03 -39.32
C ASP A 880 -22.01 8.65 -39.07
N VAL A 881 -21.07 7.87 -38.53
CA VAL A 881 -19.66 8.24 -38.36
C VAL A 881 -18.86 7.51 -39.44
N LYS A 882 -18.27 8.23 -40.39
CA LYS A 882 -17.57 7.63 -41.55
C LYS A 882 -16.06 7.80 -41.44
N ALA A 883 -15.31 6.76 -41.82
CA ALA A 883 -13.86 6.82 -41.88
C ALA A 883 -13.41 7.92 -42.87
N GLY A 884 -12.44 8.74 -42.45
CA GLY A 884 -11.95 9.89 -43.22
C GLY A 884 -12.62 11.24 -42.88
N GLU A 885 -13.74 11.23 -42.15
CA GLU A 885 -14.36 12.48 -41.63
C GLU A 885 -13.47 13.13 -40.56
N TYR A 886 -13.46 14.46 -40.47
CA TYR A 886 -12.56 15.19 -39.55
C TYR A 886 -12.78 14.85 -38.06
N TYR A 887 -13.98 14.39 -37.71
CA TYR A 887 -14.37 13.98 -36.35
C TYR A 887 -14.20 12.48 -36.11
N TYR A 888 -13.82 11.67 -37.11
CA TYR A 888 -13.81 10.20 -37.01
C TYR A 888 -12.98 9.70 -35.83
N LYS A 889 -11.70 10.12 -35.75
CA LYS A 889 -10.80 9.74 -34.64
C LYS A 889 -11.29 10.27 -33.30
N ALA A 890 -11.72 11.53 -33.26
CA ALA A 890 -12.23 12.17 -32.06
C ALA A 890 -13.47 11.44 -31.49
N VAL A 891 -14.38 10.95 -32.35
CA VAL A 891 -15.55 10.18 -31.92
C VAL A 891 -15.16 8.79 -31.43
N LEU A 892 -14.21 8.10 -32.07
CA LEU A 892 -13.68 6.84 -31.55
C LEU A 892 -13.07 7.02 -30.16
N TRP A 893 -12.19 8.01 -30.01
CA TRP A 893 -11.59 8.39 -28.72
C TRP A 893 -12.65 8.70 -27.66
N ALA A 894 -13.69 9.46 -28.00
CA ALA A 894 -14.75 9.82 -27.07
C ALA A 894 -15.69 8.65 -26.70
N VAL A 895 -15.78 7.60 -27.52
CA VAL A 895 -16.47 6.35 -27.16
C VAL A 895 -15.59 5.50 -26.25
N GLU A 896 -14.31 5.37 -26.61
CA GLU A 896 -13.29 4.61 -25.87
C GLU A 896 -13.11 5.13 -24.44
N ASN A 897 -13.15 6.46 -24.26
CA ASN A 897 -13.02 7.13 -22.96
C ASN A 897 -14.38 7.43 -22.29
N GLY A 898 -15.47 6.77 -22.69
CA GLY A 898 -16.80 6.90 -22.06
C GLY A 898 -17.51 8.26 -22.21
N ILE A 899 -16.87 9.26 -22.80
CA ILE A 899 -17.37 10.63 -23.01
C ILE A 899 -18.74 10.63 -23.71
N THR A 900 -18.97 9.73 -24.66
CA THR A 900 -20.26 9.63 -25.36
C THR A 900 -20.67 8.21 -25.73
N THR A 901 -21.95 7.90 -25.52
CA THR A 901 -22.62 6.66 -25.96
C THR A 901 -23.41 6.86 -27.27
N GLY A 902 -23.30 8.04 -27.90
CA GLY A 902 -24.09 8.42 -29.08
C GLY A 902 -25.47 9.01 -28.74
N LEU A 903 -26.30 9.18 -29.77
CA LEU A 903 -27.75 9.44 -29.62
C LEU A 903 -28.55 8.13 -29.54
N SER A 904 -27.98 7.03 -30.04
CA SER A 904 -28.43 5.66 -29.89
C SER A 904 -27.25 4.71 -30.11
N ALA A 905 -27.43 3.42 -29.82
CA ALA A 905 -26.41 2.38 -30.01
C ALA A 905 -25.83 2.28 -31.45
N THR A 906 -26.44 2.91 -32.46
CA THR A 906 -25.94 2.90 -33.85
C THR A 906 -25.90 4.28 -34.54
N SER A 907 -26.10 5.38 -33.80
CA SER A 907 -26.01 6.74 -34.35
C SER A 907 -25.41 7.72 -33.33
N PHE A 908 -24.40 8.46 -33.74
CA PHE A 908 -23.76 9.53 -32.97
C PHE A 908 -24.38 10.90 -33.23
N GLY A 909 -24.94 11.14 -34.42
CA GLY A 909 -25.46 12.41 -34.89
C GLY A 909 -24.38 13.51 -35.00
N PRO A 910 -23.30 13.32 -35.78
CA PRO A 910 -22.17 14.25 -35.80
C PRO A 910 -22.56 15.68 -36.20
N ASN A 911 -23.55 15.83 -37.09
CA ASN A 911 -24.05 17.12 -37.56
C ASN A 911 -25.19 17.71 -36.70
N ALA A 912 -25.65 17.00 -35.66
CA ALA A 912 -26.70 17.52 -34.79
C ALA A 912 -26.13 18.58 -33.85
N THR A 913 -26.84 19.70 -33.69
CA THR A 913 -26.50 20.76 -32.73
C THR A 913 -26.49 20.20 -31.30
N CYS A 914 -25.45 20.53 -30.53
CA CYS A 914 -25.31 20.08 -29.15
C CYS A 914 -25.88 21.12 -28.17
N THR A 915 -26.55 20.67 -27.11
CA THR A 915 -27.09 21.57 -26.07
C THR A 915 -26.06 21.88 -24.99
N ARG A 916 -26.29 22.94 -24.21
CA ARG A 916 -25.44 23.32 -23.07
C ARG A 916 -25.28 22.19 -22.04
N GLY A 917 -26.36 21.44 -21.74
CA GLY A 917 -26.31 20.27 -20.86
C GLY A 917 -25.43 19.15 -21.41
N GLN A 918 -25.54 18.85 -22.71
CA GLN A 918 -24.70 17.83 -23.37
C GLN A 918 -23.21 18.21 -23.37
N VAL A 919 -22.88 19.49 -23.60
CA VAL A 919 -21.49 19.98 -23.55
C VAL A 919 -20.92 19.86 -22.13
N ALA A 920 -21.69 20.23 -21.10
CA ALA A 920 -21.28 20.05 -19.71
C ALA A 920 -21.02 18.57 -19.39
N THR A 921 -21.91 17.65 -19.81
CA THR A 921 -21.71 16.20 -19.64
C THR A 921 -20.46 15.68 -20.36
N PHE A 922 -20.15 16.16 -21.56
CA PHE A 922 -18.94 15.74 -22.28
C PHE A 922 -17.66 16.22 -21.60
N LEU A 923 -17.64 17.46 -21.12
CA LEU A 923 -16.51 18.00 -20.35
C LEU A 923 -16.33 17.23 -19.03
N TRP A 924 -17.38 17.11 -18.24
CA TRP A 924 -17.38 16.36 -16.98
C TRP A 924 -16.87 14.92 -17.14
N ARG A 925 -17.31 14.22 -18.20
CA ARG A 925 -16.80 12.87 -18.52
C ARG A 925 -15.35 12.83 -18.92
N SER A 926 -14.88 13.81 -19.70
CA SER A 926 -13.46 13.90 -20.06
C SER A 926 -12.53 14.16 -18.86
N GLN A 927 -13.10 14.55 -17.71
CA GLN A 927 -12.40 14.72 -16.44
C GLN A 927 -12.62 13.53 -15.48
N GLY A 928 -13.22 12.42 -15.95
CA GLY A 928 -13.43 11.21 -15.15
C GLY A 928 -14.76 11.12 -14.38
N GLU A 929 -15.79 11.90 -14.77
CA GLU A 929 -17.07 12.01 -14.03
C GLU A 929 -16.93 12.35 -12.51
N PRO A 930 -16.06 13.31 -12.11
CA PRO A 930 -15.80 13.60 -10.69
C PRO A 930 -17.07 14.01 -9.94
N ALA A 931 -17.26 13.51 -8.73
CA ALA A 931 -18.40 13.87 -7.91
C ALA A 931 -18.34 15.36 -7.52
N PRO A 932 -19.39 16.17 -7.75
CA PRO A 932 -19.41 17.56 -7.29
C PRO A 932 -19.47 17.60 -5.76
N ALA A 933 -18.62 18.42 -5.12
CA ALA A 933 -18.56 18.50 -3.65
C ALA A 933 -19.78 19.19 -3.05
N SER A 934 -20.52 19.98 -3.85
CA SER A 934 -21.78 20.60 -3.42
C SER A 934 -23.00 19.95 -4.07
N THR A 935 -24.01 19.63 -3.25
CA THR A 935 -25.35 19.24 -3.72
C THR A 935 -26.27 20.44 -3.97
N ASN A 936 -25.81 21.66 -3.68
CA ASN A 936 -26.61 22.88 -3.81
C ASN A 936 -26.73 23.30 -5.28
N ASN A 937 -27.93 23.25 -5.83
CA ASN A 937 -28.20 23.58 -7.23
C ASN A 937 -28.56 25.07 -7.40
N PRO A 938 -27.70 25.89 -8.05
CA PRO A 938 -27.95 27.32 -8.25
C PRO A 938 -28.93 27.63 -9.39
N PHE A 939 -29.42 26.61 -10.12
CA PHE A 939 -30.22 26.80 -11.33
C PHE A 939 -31.62 26.19 -11.24
N SER A 940 -32.63 27.05 -11.36
CA SER A 940 -34.05 26.72 -11.33
C SER A 940 -34.54 25.84 -12.49
N ASP A 941 -33.78 25.75 -13.58
CA ASP A 941 -34.11 25.00 -14.80
C ASP A 941 -33.24 23.74 -15.01
N VAL A 942 -32.53 23.32 -13.96
CA VAL A 942 -31.78 22.06 -13.90
C VAL A 942 -32.37 21.24 -12.75
N LYS A 943 -32.78 20.00 -13.00
CA LYS A 943 -33.41 19.14 -11.96
C LYS A 943 -32.46 18.05 -11.51
N THR A 944 -32.59 17.60 -10.26
CA THR A 944 -31.85 16.46 -9.70
C THR A 944 -32.02 15.16 -10.50
N SER A 945 -33.14 15.02 -11.23
CA SER A 945 -33.44 13.91 -12.13
C SER A 945 -32.79 13.99 -13.51
N ASP A 946 -32.18 15.13 -13.88
CA ASP A 946 -31.63 15.32 -15.22
C ASP A 946 -30.27 14.64 -15.36
N TYR A 947 -30.00 13.97 -16.49
CA TYR A 947 -28.73 13.25 -16.70
C TYR A 947 -27.49 14.16 -16.66
N TYR A 948 -27.66 15.47 -16.89
CA TYR A 948 -26.60 16.47 -16.82
C TYR A 948 -26.49 17.12 -15.43
N PHE A 949 -27.29 16.74 -14.43
CA PHE A 949 -27.33 17.40 -13.11
C PHE A 949 -25.95 17.49 -12.45
N LYS A 950 -25.28 16.33 -12.25
CA LYS A 950 -23.93 16.26 -11.67
C LYS A 950 -22.91 17.06 -12.49
N ALA A 951 -22.96 16.93 -13.82
CA ALA A 951 -22.08 17.65 -14.73
C ALA A 951 -22.24 19.17 -14.68
N VAL A 952 -23.47 19.67 -14.46
CA VAL A 952 -23.74 21.11 -14.32
C VAL A 952 -23.27 21.62 -12.95
N LEU A 953 -23.47 20.86 -11.87
CA LEU A 953 -22.93 21.22 -10.55
C LEU A 953 -21.40 21.33 -10.60
N TRP A 954 -20.73 20.28 -11.11
CA TRP A 954 -19.28 20.27 -11.33
C TRP A 954 -18.80 21.48 -12.16
N ALA A 955 -19.51 21.81 -13.23
CA ALA A 955 -19.17 22.93 -14.11
C ALA A 955 -19.39 24.32 -13.48
N VAL A 956 -20.21 24.46 -12.42
CA VAL A 956 -20.29 25.70 -11.63
C VAL A 956 -19.17 25.74 -10.59
N GLU A 957 -18.97 24.63 -9.90
CA GLU A 957 -17.96 24.47 -8.85
C GLU A 957 -16.53 24.77 -9.36
N ASN A 958 -16.24 24.34 -10.58
CA ASN A 958 -14.96 24.56 -11.26
C ASN A 958 -14.97 25.82 -12.16
N ASP A 959 -15.89 26.76 -11.91
CA ASP A 959 -16.04 28.05 -12.61
C ASP A 959 -16.23 28.00 -14.15
N VAL A 960 -16.33 26.80 -14.74
CA VAL A 960 -16.53 26.55 -16.19
C VAL A 960 -17.73 27.31 -16.72
N THR A 961 -18.81 27.43 -15.95
CA THR A 961 -20.00 28.22 -16.31
C THR A 961 -20.76 28.78 -15.12
N GLN A 962 -21.17 30.06 -15.23
CA GLN A 962 -22.06 30.74 -14.27
C GLN A 962 -23.51 30.81 -14.78
N GLY A 963 -23.90 29.88 -15.67
CA GLY A 963 -25.22 29.83 -16.30
C GLY A 963 -25.43 30.92 -17.38
N VAL A 964 -26.68 31.36 -17.54
CA VAL A 964 -27.09 32.42 -18.48
C VAL A 964 -27.67 33.66 -17.75
N GLY A 965 -27.48 33.73 -16.43
CA GLY A 965 -28.05 34.76 -15.55
C GLY A 965 -29.46 34.42 -15.05
N GLY A 966 -29.93 35.16 -14.04
CA GLY A 966 -31.29 35.03 -13.49
C GLY A 966 -31.60 33.68 -12.84
N GLY A 967 -30.60 32.98 -12.29
CA GLY A 967 -30.78 31.66 -11.67
C GLY A 967 -31.12 30.54 -12.68
N LYS A 968 -30.58 30.62 -13.90
CA LYS A 968 -30.82 29.65 -14.98
C LYS A 968 -29.53 29.23 -15.68
N PHE A 969 -29.48 27.97 -16.10
CA PHE A 969 -28.42 27.39 -16.91
C PHE A 969 -28.78 27.28 -18.40
N ALA A 970 -30.06 27.19 -18.72
CA ALA A 970 -30.61 26.89 -20.05
C ALA A 970 -30.04 25.58 -20.68
N PRO A 971 -30.21 24.40 -20.03
CA PRO A 971 -29.57 23.15 -20.46
C PRO A 971 -29.93 22.69 -21.88
N ASN A 972 -31.12 23.05 -22.36
CA ASN A 972 -31.62 22.68 -23.69
C ASN A 972 -31.30 23.70 -24.78
N ALA A 973 -30.71 24.86 -24.45
CA ALA A 973 -30.27 25.82 -25.45
C ALA A 973 -29.03 25.30 -26.20
N SER A 974 -28.92 25.61 -27.49
CA SER A 974 -27.74 25.28 -28.30
C SER A 974 -26.48 25.95 -27.75
N CYS A 975 -25.38 25.22 -27.65
CA CYS A 975 -24.11 25.77 -27.20
C CYS A 975 -23.34 26.37 -28.39
N THR A 976 -22.88 27.61 -28.28
CA THR A 976 -22.22 28.33 -29.37
C THR A 976 -20.70 28.12 -29.39
N ARG A 977 -20.07 28.38 -30.54
CA ARG A 977 -18.60 28.28 -30.73
C ARG A 977 -17.82 29.02 -29.65
N GLY A 978 -18.23 30.26 -29.32
CA GLY A 978 -17.61 31.07 -28.27
C GLY A 978 -17.75 30.46 -26.88
N GLN A 979 -18.95 29.97 -26.54
CA GLN A 979 -19.20 29.31 -25.25
C GLN A 979 -18.35 28.05 -25.07
N ILE A 980 -18.19 27.24 -26.13
CA ILE A 980 -17.45 25.97 -26.05
C ILE A 980 -15.96 26.20 -25.85
N VAL A 981 -15.34 27.16 -26.55
CA VAL A 981 -13.93 27.47 -26.28
C VAL A 981 -13.75 28.12 -24.90
N THR A 982 -14.71 28.92 -24.41
CA THR A 982 -14.69 29.40 -23.01
C THR A 982 -14.79 28.26 -22.00
N PHE A 983 -15.64 27.26 -22.23
CA PHE A 983 -15.77 26.12 -21.33
C PHE A 983 -14.52 25.23 -21.35
N LEU A 984 -13.96 24.95 -22.53
CA LEU A 984 -12.70 24.22 -22.68
C LEU A 984 -11.54 24.97 -22.01
N TYR A 985 -11.43 26.28 -22.23
CA TYR A 985 -10.41 27.13 -21.60
C TYR A 985 -10.51 27.02 -20.07
N ARG A 986 -11.69 27.19 -19.49
CA ARG A 986 -11.84 27.18 -18.02
C ARG A 986 -11.71 25.79 -17.38
N ALA A 987 -11.84 24.72 -18.16
CA ALA A 987 -11.73 23.34 -17.67
C ALA A 987 -10.34 22.72 -17.91
N ILE A 988 -9.50 23.31 -18.77
CA ILE A 988 -8.27 22.68 -19.29
C ILE A 988 -7.06 23.64 -19.37
N ALA A 989 -7.25 24.97 -19.29
CA ALA A 989 -6.19 25.99 -19.38
C ALA A 989 -5.85 26.62 -18.03
#